data_AF-A0A7J2UUV6-F1
#
_entry.id   AF-A0A7J2UUV6-F1
#
_cell.length_a   1.000
_cell.length_b   1.000
_cell.length_c   1.000
_cell.angle_alpha   90.00
_cell.angle_beta   90.00
_cell.angle_gamma   90.00
#
_symmetry.space_group_name_H-M   'P 1'
#
loop_
_entity.id
_entity.type
_entity.pdbx_description
1 polymer ?
#
loop_
_entity_poly.entity_id
_entity_poly.type
_entity_poly.pdbx_seq_one_letter_code
_entity_poly.pdbx_strand_id
1 'polypeptide(L)'
;MTLLNNISPNVSKNLFAAFLLVAANCFRKLKLPAPSSSQIIETVGAGKTRAYKLTSTVEQSIEGLSRTAGRPSNQKPETHQDTGHISRRVVEYIMDNAGCVSMSGKQRRRYSDEFRCFIVNLWEKEKEEKENIDTATFAHAAQIPEGTFRQWIGSIQENTSENPEMESISEQQNSDCEELDSSARKQSLAQIETLLNAWKNWHGDFSPFCEHVEKHLRLPFKRTMIAGILEKCGERIPERRSGRSPDEKALRNSFETFFPGAQWTGDGTQVSIEIGSSTFTFNFELMVDTSSSALVGASVRDEEDSDAVIEAFKDGEKSTGGNPLCLLVDLKPCNHTPEVKEEIGETMLMPSTKGRAQNKAHVEGAFGLMKKTLPDLKINASSKKELAQQIAALLVITWARTLNHKPRPQRGNLSRAEQYNAAAPTEQQVKDAKKLLEQRVEKQRKANETLRARQDPVKIQMLSDAFERFGLIDPNGNLISSIARYPLDAILSGIATFEGKKNSGTLPEDVDGRYLLGIVKNISQTHEGMFTAEILLKERLKAKDCLLAELQSQLEGLKRFQKSPHHLVNSLIKKALETERFIDRIFWLSSVSDILSGLPLSERKSLYENACRRIHSAFKIHYKERCKIVSFLASKVVKLR
;
A
#
# COMPACT_ATOMS: atom_id res chain seq x y z
N MET A 1 45.77 11.72 9.69
CA MET A 1 44.36 11.90 9.30
C MET A 1 43.52 10.61 9.33
N THR A 2 44.13 9.41 9.34
CA THR A 2 43.43 8.12 9.19
C THR A 2 42.75 7.59 10.47
N LEU A 3 43.06 8.13 11.66
CA LEU A 3 42.47 7.69 12.94
C LEU A 3 41.12 8.38 13.30
N LEU A 4 40.82 9.55 12.73
CA LEU A 4 39.64 10.34 13.11
C LEU A 4 38.32 9.86 12.46
N ASN A 5 38.39 9.18 11.31
CA ASN A 5 37.20 8.69 10.62
C ASN A 5 36.57 7.45 11.29
N ASN A 6 37.28 6.80 12.21
CA ASN A 6 36.82 5.56 12.86
C ASN A 6 36.11 5.77 14.20
N ILE A 7 36.04 7.00 14.75
CA ILE A 7 35.55 7.22 16.12
C ILE A 7 34.07 7.67 16.17
N SER A 8 33.52 8.33 15.14
CA SER A 8 32.06 8.47 14.94
C SER A 8 31.75 9.19 13.61
N PRO A 9 30.90 8.64 12.71
CA PRO A 9 30.75 9.15 11.34
C PRO A 9 29.82 10.37 11.18
N ASN A 10 29.34 11.02 12.25
CA ASN A 10 28.31 12.08 12.11
C ASN A 10 28.53 13.36 12.94
N VAL A 11 29.72 13.58 13.52
CA VAL A 11 30.00 14.77 14.33
C VAL A 11 31.01 15.68 13.62
N SER A 12 30.69 16.97 13.47
CA SER A 12 31.62 17.92 12.85
C SER A 12 32.93 18.02 13.64
N LYS A 13 34.07 18.21 12.94
CA LYS A 13 35.41 18.32 13.57
C LYS A 13 35.46 19.35 14.70
N ASN A 14 34.77 20.49 14.52
CA ASN A 14 34.71 21.55 15.53
C ASN A 14 33.93 21.12 16.79
N LEU A 15 32.85 20.36 16.65
CA LEU A 15 32.08 19.85 17.78
C LEU A 15 32.84 18.71 18.48
N PHE A 16 33.51 17.84 17.73
CA PHE A 16 34.34 16.79 18.30
C PHE A 16 35.53 17.36 19.10
N ALA A 17 36.21 18.39 18.57
CA ALA A 17 37.23 19.12 19.30
C ALA A 17 36.66 19.79 20.57
N ALA A 18 35.45 20.35 20.51
CA ALA A 18 34.80 20.95 21.67
C ALA A 18 34.56 19.92 22.79
N PHE A 19 34.07 18.71 22.47
CA PHE A 19 33.91 17.63 23.46
C PHE A 19 35.24 17.23 24.11
N LEU A 20 36.31 17.07 23.31
CA LEU A 20 37.63 16.72 23.83
C LEU A 20 38.22 17.84 24.71
N LEU A 21 37.94 19.10 24.40
CA LEU A 21 38.36 20.24 25.22
C LEU A 21 37.66 20.24 26.58
N VAL A 22 36.35 19.95 26.63
CA VAL A 22 35.60 19.79 27.90
C VAL A 22 36.18 18.61 28.70
N ALA A 23 36.37 17.45 28.07
CA ALA A 23 36.93 16.27 28.72
C ALA A 23 38.36 16.52 29.27
N ALA A 24 39.22 17.20 28.50
CA ALA A 24 40.56 17.56 28.95
C ALA A 24 40.56 18.56 30.12
N ASN A 25 39.53 19.41 30.24
CA ASN A 25 39.35 20.26 31.41
C ASN A 25 38.95 19.44 32.64
N CYS A 26 38.04 18.47 32.48
CA CYS A 26 37.67 17.53 33.54
C CYS A 26 38.86 16.69 34.01
N PHE A 27 39.66 16.14 33.09
CA PHE A 27 40.87 15.40 33.44
C PHE A 27 41.87 16.26 34.21
N ARG A 28 42.08 17.52 33.82
CA ARG A 28 42.92 18.45 34.58
C ARG A 28 42.39 18.70 36.00
N LYS A 29 41.07 18.91 36.15
CA LYS A 29 40.44 19.07 37.47
C LYS A 29 40.60 17.83 38.35
N LEU A 30 40.61 16.64 37.74
CA LEU A 30 40.83 15.35 38.41
C LEU A 30 42.32 14.97 38.56
N LYS A 31 43.25 15.86 38.17
CA LYS A 31 44.71 15.63 38.16
C LYS A 31 45.14 14.40 37.32
N LEU A 32 44.38 14.07 36.29
CA LEU A 32 44.71 13.03 35.33
C LEU A 32 45.53 13.60 34.15
N PRO A 33 46.38 12.79 33.49
CA PRO A 33 47.10 13.23 32.30
C PRO A 33 46.13 13.68 31.21
N ALA A 34 46.29 14.91 30.72
CA ALA A 34 45.42 15.47 29.70
C ALA A 34 46.24 16.18 28.62
N PRO A 35 45.93 15.98 27.32
CA PRO A 35 46.59 16.71 26.24
C PRO A 35 46.26 18.21 26.33
N SER A 36 47.19 19.04 25.84
CA SER A 36 46.98 20.49 25.83
C SER A 36 45.88 20.88 24.83
N SER A 37 45.23 22.02 25.07
CA SER A 37 44.17 22.50 24.18
C SER A 37 44.65 22.72 22.74
N SER A 38 45.90 23.14 22.55
CA SER A 38 46.51 23.29 21.23
C SER A 38 46.69 21.94 20.54
N GLN A 39 47.20 20.93 21.26
CA GLN A 39 47.38 19.57 20.72
C GLN A 39 46.06 18.96 20.28
N ILE A 40 44.98 19.16 21.03
CA ILE A 40 43.64 18.66 20.69
C ILE A 40 43.14 19.30 19.39
N ILE A 41 43.21 20.63 19.29
CA ILE A 41 42.67 21.37 18.13
C ILE A 41 43.45 21.03 16.86
N GLU A 42 44.77 20.95 16.95
CA GLU A 42 45.66 20.63 15.83
C GLU A 42 45.46 19.19 15.36
N THR A 43 45.39 18.23 16.29
CA THR A 43 45.20 16.81 15.96
C THR A 43 43.85 16.56 15.29
N VAL A 44 42.78 17.20 15.76
CA VAL A 44 41.43 17.08 15.18
C VAL A 44 41.28 17.86 13.87
N GLY A 45 42.12 18.88 13.64
CA GLY A 45 42.03 19.79 12.51
C GLY A 45 40.80 20.71 12.60
N ALA A 46 40.49 21.20 13.81
CA ALA A 46 39.36 22.09 14.07
C ALA A 46 39.77 23.57 14.01
N GLY A 47 38.84 24.45 13.64
CA GLY A 47 39.07 25.90 13.68
C GLY A 47 39.04 26.40 15.12
N LYS A 48 40.17 26.93 15.62
CA LYS A 48 40.37 27.35 17.03
C LYS A 48 39.20 28.15 17.58
N THR A 49 38.81 29.24 16.93
CA THR A 49 37.74 30.15 17.39
C THR A 49 36.38 29.46 17.48
N ARG A 50 36.05 28.58 16.51
CA ARG A 50 34.76 27.89 16.49
C ARG A 50 34.71 26.75 17.50
N ALA A 51 35.83 26.04 17.70
CA ALA A 51 35.93 24.97 18.69
C ALA A 51 35.71 25.50 20.11
N TYR A 52 36.38 26.59 20.50
CA TYR A 52 36.17 27.20 21.83
C TYR A 52 34.74 27.72 22.03
N LYS A 53 34.13 28.34 21.00
CA LYS A 53 32.73 28.79 21.09
C LYS A 53 31.78 27.64 21.33
N LEU A 54 32.00 26.49 20.68
CA LEU A 54 31.20 25.29 20.86
C LEU A 54 31.47 24.59 22.21
N THR A 55 32.67 24.72 22.79
CA THR A 55 32.98 24.21 24.14
C THR A 55 31.99 24.76 25.16
N SER A 56 31.75 26.07 25.16
CA SER A 56 30.76 26.69 26.08
C SER A 56 29.34 26.16 25.85
N THR A 57 28.94 25.93 24.60
CA THR A 57 27.63 25.33 24.28
C THR A 57 27.51 23.88 24.79
N VAL A 58 28.59 23.10 24.68
CA VAL A 58 28.64 21.73 25.19
C VAL A 58 28.58 21.71 26.72
N GLU A 59 29.32 22.58 27.40
CA GLU A 59 29.29 22.70 28.87
C GLU A 59 27.87 23.05 29.38
N GLN A 60 27.20 24.02 28.75
CA GLN A 60 25.81 24.36 29.07
C GLN A 60 24.84 23.20 28.85
N SER A 61 25.05 22.42 27.79
CA SER A 61 24.20 21.25 27.49
C SER A 61 24.39 20.13 28.52
N ILE A 62 25.61 19.95 29.02
CA ILE A 62 25.93 18.96 30.07
C ILE A 62 25.34 19.37 31.42
N GLU A 63 25.33 20.66 31.76
CA GLU A 63 24.62 21.15 32.95
C GLU A 63 23.12 20.82 32.89
N GLY A 64 22.51 20.94 31.71
CA GLY A 64 21.12 20.54 31.48
C GLY A 64 20.86 19.05 31.73
N LEU A 65 21.84 18.19 31.43
CA LEU A 65 21.77 16.73 31.64
C LEU A 65 22.05 16.31 33.08
N SER A 66 22.62 17.19 33.91
CA SER A 66 23.00 16.91 35.30
C SER A 66 21.84 17.12 36.30
N ARG A 67 20.66 17.56 35.84
CA ARG A 67 19.47 17.67 36.70
C ARG A 67 18.87 16.28 36.95
N THR A 68 19.06 15.76 38.15
CA THR A 68 18.40 14.52 38.61
C THR A 68 16.88 14.64 38.54
N ALA A 69 16.22 13.58 38.07
CA ALA A 69 14.77 13.46 38.07
C ALA A 69 14.23 13.47 39.51
N GLY A 70 13.65 14.59 39.93
CA GLY A 70 13.06 14.73 41.26
C GLY A 70 12.33 16.05 41.45
N ARG A 71 11.00 15.94 41.54
CA ARG A 71 9.97 16.95 41.91
C ARG A 71 9.72 18.06 40.86
N PRO A 72 8.46 18.27 40.42
CA PRO A 72 8.12 19.41 39.58
C PRO A 72 8.55 20.69 40.30
N SER A 73 9.23 21.57 39.57
CA SER A 73 9.38 22.95 40.00
C SER A 73 7.99 23.47 40.32
N ASN A 74 7.83 24.05 41.51
CA ASN A 74 6.68 24.88 41.84
C ASN A 74 6.78 26.12 40.95
N GLN A 75 6.47 25.95 39.67
CA GLN A 75 6.24 27.06 38.76
C GLN A 75 5.11 27.85 39.41
N LYS A 76 5.35 29.15 39.63
CA LYS A 76 4.27 30.11 39.89
C LYS A 76 3.11 29.74 38.96
N PRO A 77 1.86 29.69 39.44
CA PRO A 77 0.75 29.31 38.60
C PRO A 77 0.80 30.22 37.36
N GLU A 78 1.16 29.63 36.22
CA GLU A 78 0.82 30.22 34.95
C GLU A 78 -0.69 30.36 35.04
N THR A 79 -1.17 31.59 34.91
CA THR A 79 -2.59 31.89 34.77
C THR A 79 -3.09 31.08 33.57
N HIS A 80 -3.55 29.85 33.82
CA HIS A 80 -4.14 29.00 32.81
C HIS A 80 -5.42 29.71 32.36
N GLN A 81 -5.37 30.33 31.19
CA GLN A 81 -6.59 30.71 30.51
C GLN A 81 -7.39 29.42 30.31
N ASP A 82 -8.62 29.38 30.81
CA ASP A 82 -9.51 28.25 30.57
C ASP A 82 -9.86 28.22 29.08
N THR A 83 -9.14 27.38 28.33
CA THR A 83 -9.33 27.11 26.90
C THR A 83 -10.01 25.76 26.67
N GLY A 84 -10.54 25.12 27.72
CA GLY A 84 -11.15 23.80 27.63
C GLY A 84 -12.38 23.77 26.70
N HIS A 85 -13.08 24.91 26.59
CA HIS A 85 -14.22 25.06 25.68
C HIS A 85 -13.81 25.08 24.20
N ILE A 86 -12.65 25.66 23.84
CA ILE A 86 -12.10 25.61 22.47
C ILE A 86 -11.81 24.17 22.08
N SER A 87 -11.11 23.43 22.94
CA SER A 87 -10.80 22.03 22.68
C SER A 87 -12.07 21.18 22.55
N ARG A 88 -13.10 21.43 23.39
CA ARG A 88 -14.39 20.73 23.31
C ARG A 88 -15.13 21.04 22.00
N ARG A 89 -15.21 22.30 21.60
CA ARG A 89 -15.81 22.73 20.31
C ARG A 89 -15.11 22.11 19.11
N VAL A 90 -13.78 22.02 19.15
CA VAL A 90 -13.00 21.37 18.08
C VAL A 90 -13.26 19.86 18.04
N VAL A 91 -13.32 19.21 19.20
CA VAL A 91 -13.64 17.76 19.27
C VAL A 91 -15.06 17.48 18.81
N GLU A 92 -16.06 18.26 19.25
CA GLU A 92 -17.46 18.18 18.79
C GLU A 92 -17.53 18.31 17.27
N TYR A 93 -16.87 19.33 16.71
CA TYR A 93 -16.83 19.52 15.26
C TYR A 93 -16.18 18.32 14.52
N ILE A 94 -15.09 17.76 15.06
CA ILE A 94 -14.44 16.58 14.47
C ILE A 94 -15.35 15.34 14.55
N MET A 95 -16.09 15.17 15.65
CA MET A 95 -17.03 14.05 15.82
C MET A 95 -18.20 14.16 14.85
N ASP A 96 -18.71 15.36 14.61
CA ASP A 96 -19.81 15.62 13.67
C ASP A 96 -19.35 15.59 12.21
N ASN A 97 -18.07 15.81 11.94
CA ASN A 97 -17.50 15.91 10.59
C ASN A 97 -16.31 14.95 10.41
N ALA A 98 -16.60 13.65 10.34
CA ALA A 98 -15.60 12.61 10.19
C ALA A 98 -14.71 12.84 8.95
N GLY A 99 -13.38 12.83 9.14
CA GLY A 99 -12.40 12.99 8.07
C GLY A 99 -11.97 14.44 7.77
N CYS A 100 -12.53 15.44 8.46
CA CYS A 100 -12.14 16.85 8.33
C CYS A 100 -10.67 17.13 8.74
N VAL A 101 -10.10 16.26 9.59
CA VAL A 101 -8.67 16.20 9.89
C VAL A 101 -8.17 14.78 9.57
N SER A 102 -7.18 14.67 8.68
CA SER A 102 -6.57 13.38 8.31
C SER A 102 -5.06 13.39 8.44
N MET A 103 -4.47 12.26 8.82
CA MET A 103 -3.02 12.11 8.92
C MET A 103 -2.43 11.53 7.64
N SER A 104 -1.52 12.27 7.00
CA SER A 104 -0.71 11.78 5.89
C SER A 104 0.71 11.51 6.39
N GLY A 105 0.99 10.24 6.70
CA GLY A 105 2.28 9.81 7.26
C GLY A 105 2.46 10.16 8.75
N LYS A 106 3.68 9.97 9.28
CA LYS A 106 3.95 10.09 10.72
C LYS A 106 3.98 11.53 11.27
N GLN A 107 3.95 12.57 10.42
CA GLN A 107 4.16 13.97 10.90
C GLN A 107 3.35 15.08 10.18
N ARG A 108 2.43 14.80 9.25
CA ARG A 108 1.64 15.87 8.59
C ARG A 108 0.14 15.64 8.70
N ARG A 109 -0.56 16.58 9.34
CA ARG A 109 -2.02 16.68 9.36
C ARG A 109 -2.49 17.42 8.10
N ARG A 110 -3.54 16.91 7.46
CA ARG A 110 -4.31 17.62 6.42
C ARG A 110 -5.63 18.06 7.03
N TYR A 111 -6.02 19.28 6.72
CA TYR A 111 -7.24 19.92 7.21
C TYR A 111 -8.14 20.22 6.00
N SER A 112 -9.41 19.85 6.06
CA SER A 112 -10.39 20.26 5.05
C SER A 112 -10.62 21.76 5.10
N ASP A 113 -11.11 22.35 4.01
CA ASP A 113 -11.32 23.80 3.96
C ASP A 113 -12.44 24.22 4.92
N GLU A 114 -13.46 23.38 5.13
CA GLU A 114 -14.54 23.60 6.11
C GLU A 114 -14.00 23.62 7.54
N PHE A 115 -13.06 22.73 7.87
CA PHE A 115 -12.39 22.73 9.17
C PHE A 115 -11.54 23.99 9.37
N ARG A 116 -10.84 24.46 8.32
CA ARG A 116 -10.08 25.72 8.40
C ARG A 116 -11.00 26.90 8.66
N CYS A 117 -12.09 27.02 7.90
CA CYS A 117 -13.09 28.08 8.11
C CYS A 117 -13.70 28.02 9.50
N PHE A 118 -14.04 26.83 10.00
CA PHE A 118 -14.52 26.65 11.37
C PHE A 118 -13.52 27.16 12.41
N ILE A 119 -12.24 26.81 12.29
CA ILE A 119 -11.19 27.22 13.23
C ILE A 119 -10.96 28.74 13.18
N VAL A 120 -10.97 29.34 11.98
CA VAL A 120 -10.86 30.78 11.81
C VAL A 120 -12.05 31.51 12.42
N ASN A 121 -13.28 31.03 12.17
CA ASN A 121 -14.49 31.62 12.76
C ASN A 121 -14.53 31.45 14.28
N LEU A 122 -14.02 30.32 14.79
CA LEU A 122 -13.87 30.10 16.22
C LEU A 122 -12.85 31.09 16.80
N TRP A 123 -11.74 31.33 16.11
CA TRP A 123 -10.75 32.34 16.50
C TRP A 123 -11.32 33.76 16.53
N GLU A 124 -12.08 34.16 15.52
CA GLU A 124 -12.73 35.48 15.47
C GLU A 124 -13.68 35.67 16.66
N LYS A 125 -14.52 34.66 16.97
CA LYS A 125 -15.42 34.68 18.13
C LYS A 125 -14.67 34.74 19.46
N GLU A 126 -13.61 33.96 19.62
CA GLU A 126 -12.81 33.97 20.86
C GLU A 126 -12.08 35.31 21.05
N LYS A 127 -11.68 35.97 19.96
CA LYS A 127 -11.05 37.29 19.99
C LYS A 127 -12.06 38.40 20.35
N GLU A 128 -13.32 38.27 19.92
CA GLU A 128 -14.42 39.17 20.30
C GLU A 128 -14.84 38.99 21.77
N GLU A 129 -14.87 37.76 22.28
CA GLU A 129 -15.35 37.44 23.64
C GLU A 129 -14.25 37.55 24.73
N LYS A 130 -12.97 37.35 24.38
CA LYS A 130 -11.83 37.40 25.31
C LYS A 130 -10.68 38.21 24.71
N GLU A 131 -10.51 39.45 25.18
CA GLU A 131 -9.51 40.43 24.69
C GLU A 131 -8.02 39.99 24.77
N ASN A 132 -7.68 38.79 25.27
CA ASN A 132 -6.30 38.43 25.59
C ASN A 132 -5.89 36.99 25.25
N ILE A 133 -6.59 36.28 24.36
CA ILE A 133 -6.08 35.00 23.85
C ILE A 133 -5.08 35.23 22.71
N ASP A 134 -3.84 34.81 22.90
CA ASP A 134 -2.82 34.91 21.86
C ASP A 134 -2.91 33.76 20.84
N THR A 135 -2.32 33.97 19.67
CA THR A 135 -2.34 33.02 18.54
C THR A 135 -1.73 31.66 18.88
N ALA A 136 -0.69 31.61 19.72
CA ALA A 136 -0.03 30.37 20.11
C ALA A 136 -0.90 29.57 21.10
N THR A 137 -1.51 30.27 22.05
CA THR A 137 -2.45 29.72 23.05
C THR A 137 -3.68 29.13 22.37
N PHE A 138 -4.28 29.84 21.40
CA PHE A 138 -5.40 29.30 20.62
C PHE A 138 -4.99 28.12 19.74
N ALA A 139 -3.86 28.21 19.02
CA ALA A 139 -3.39 27.13 18.17
C ALA A 139 -3.12 25.84 18.97
N HIS A 140 -2.57 25.97 20.18
CA HIS A 140 -2.39 24.87 21.10
C HIS A 140 -3.73 24.27 21.57
N ALA A 141 -4.69 25.10 21.99
CA ALA A 141 -6.02 24.66 22.42
C ALA A 141 -6.82 23.97 21.29
N ALA A 142 -6.64 24.43 20.05
CA ALA A 142 -7.25 23.87 18.85
C ALA A 142 -6.48 22.65 18.27
N GLN A 143 -5.33 22.30 18.85
CA GLN A 143 -4.46 21.21 18.37
C GLN A 143 -4.00 21.41 16.91
N ILE A 144 -3.57 22.63 16.56
CA ILE A 144 -3.06 22.99 15.22
C ILE A 144 -1.64 23.55 15.34
N PRO A 145 -0.70 23.17 14.47
CA PRO A 145 0.63 23.78 14.45
C PRO A 145 0.51 25.30 14.25
N GLU A 146 1.16 26.08 15.12
CA GLU A 146 1.06 27.54 15.14
C GLU A 146 1.37 28.19 13.78
N GLY A 147 2.41 27.73 13.08
CA GLY A 147 2.77 28.25 11.76
C GLY A 147 1.67 28.03 10.70
N THR A 148 0.92 26.93 10.81
CA THR A 148 -0.23 26.65 9.94
C THR A 148 -1.38 27.58 10.26
N PHE A 149 -1.66 27.83 11.55
CA PHE A 149 -2.73 28.70 11.97
C PHE A 149 -2.47 30.18 11.61
N ARG A 150 -1.23 30.66 11.79
CA ARG A 150 -0.80 32.00 11.34
C ARG A 150 -1.03 32.22 9.84
N GLN A 151 -0.83 31.18 9.03
CA GLN A 151 -1.11 31.24 7.59
C GLN A 151 -2.60 31.44 7.30
N TRP A 152 -3.50 30.84 8.10
CA TRP A 152 -4.95 30.93 7.87
C TRP A 152 -5.53 32.30 8.23
N ILE A 153 -5.00 32.95 9.28
CA ILE A 153 -5.44 34.30 9.69
C ILE A 153 -4.80 35.42 8.85
N GLY A 154 -3.60 35.19 8.29
CA GLY A 154 -2.92 36.17 7.44
C GLY A 154 -3.62 36.44 6.11
N SER A 155 -4.32 35.45 5.56
CA SER A 155 -5.13 35.60 4.33
C SER A 155 -6.38 36.46 4.47
N ILE A 156 -6.72 36.93 5.68
CA ILE A 156 -7.95 37.68 5.97
C ILE A 156 -7.68 39.19 6.14
N GLN A 157 -6.45 39.60 6.47
CA GLN A 157 -6.13 41.02 6.69
C GLN A 157 -6.03 41.86 5.40
N GLU A 158 -5.98 41.25 4.21
CA GLU A 158 -5.99 41.96 2.92
C GLU A 158 -7.40 42.25 2.38
N ASN A 159 -8.47 41.77 3.03
CA ASN A 159 -9.84 41.84 2.49
C ASN A 159 -10.87 42.60 3.37
N THR A 160 -10.46 43.36 4.39
CA THR A 160 -11.42 44.00 5.34
C THR A 160 -11.08 45.44 5.72
N SER A 161 -10.89 46.33 4.75
CA SER A 161 -11.09 47.77 4.96
C SER A 161 -11.58 48.44 3.67
N GLU A 162 -12.91 48.53 3.53
CA GLU A 162 -13.60 49.55 2.70
C GLU A 162 -13.31 50.92 3.34
N ASN A 163 -13.08 52.04 2.63
CA ASN A 163 -14.04 52.78 1.80
C ASN A 163 -13.36 54.10 1.29
N PRO A 164 -14.04 54.98 0.53
CA PRO A 164 -14.22 55.07 -0.92
C PRO A 164 -13.43 56.25 -1.56
N GLU A 165 -13.54 56.41 -2.88
CA GLU A 165 -13.04 57.54 -3.69
C GLU A 165 -11.54 57.56 -4.02
N MET A 166 -11.18 56.93 -5.14
CA MET A 166 -10.49 57.65 -6.21
C MET A 166 -10.57 56.86 -7.51
N GLU A 167 -11.42 57.33 -8.42
CA GLU A 167 -11.10 57.24 -9.82
C GLU A 167 -9.75 57.94 -10.07
N SER A 168 -8.95 57.28 -10.90
CA SER A 168 -7.91 57.84 -11.75
C SER A 168 -6.53 58.13 -11.13
N ILE A 169 -5.53 57.67 -11.91
CA ILE A 169 -4.12 58.06 -11.92
C ILE A 169 -3.21 57.24 -10.98
N SER A 170 -2.78 56.08 -11.47
CA SER A 170 -1.36 55.83 -11.75
C SER A 170 -1.15 54.47 -12.41
N GLU A 171 -1.58 54.39 -13.68
CA GLU A 171 -0.76 53.70 -14.68
C GLU A 171 0.66 54.28 -14.57
N GLN A 172 1.66 53.47 -14.19
CA GLN A 172 3.02 53.48 -14.77
C GLN A 172 4.13 52.68 -14.03
N GLN A 173 3.90 51.93 -12.94
CA GLN A 173 5.04 51.32 -12.23
C GLN A 173 5.00 49.82 -11.87
N ASN A 174 4.03 49.02 -12.35
CA ASN A 174 3.97 47.58 -12.01
C ASN A 174 3.91 46.60 -13.20
N SER A 175 4.33 46.99 -14.42
CA SER A 175 4.28 46.09 -15.59
C SER A 175 5.29 44.94 -15.56
N ASP A 176 6.39 45.05 -14.81
CA ASP A 176 7.54 44.14 -15.02
C ASP A 176 7.50 42.90 -14.12
N CYS A 177 6.70 42.91 -13.05
CA CYS A 177 6.69 41.83 -12.04
C CYS A 177 5.58 40.78 -12.28
N GLU A 178 4.42 41.17 -12.84
CA GLU A 178 3.32 40.22 -13.12
C GLU A 178 3.53 39.43 -14.42
N GLU A 179 4.23 39.98 -15.42
CA GLU A 179 4.55 39.25 -16.65
C GLU A 179 5.49 38.06 -16.40
N LEU A 180 6.45 38.19 -15.48
CA LEU A 180 7.42 37.13 -15.17
C LEU A 180 6.77 35.92 -14.46
N ASP A 181 5.83 36.12 -13.54
CA ASP A 181 5.11 35.01 -12.87
C ASP A 181 4.06 34.39 -13.81
N SER A 182 3.44 35.18 -14.69
CA SER A 182 2.55 34.63 -15.73
C SER A 182 3.31 33.82 -16.79
N SER A 183 4.52 34.25 -17.14
CA SER A 183 5.40 33.58 -18.12
C SER A 183 5.99 32.29 -17.54
N ALA A 184 6.47 32.30 -16.30
CA ALA A 184 6.98 31.11 -15.62
C ALA A 184 5.88 30.05 -15.39
N ARG A 185 4.65 30.47 -15.08
CA ARG A 185 3.48 29.58 -14.98
C ARG A 185 3.05 29.04 -16.35
N LYS A 186 3.01 29.86 -17.39
CA LYS A 186 2.72 29.42 -18.78
C LYS A 186 3.79 28.44 -19.30
N GLN A 187 5.06 28.71 -19.02
CA GLN A 187 6.17 27.83 -19.38
C GLN A 187 6.08 26.49 -18.63
N SER A 188 5.72 26.50 -17.34
CA SER A 188 5.51 25.27 -16.56
C SER A 188 4.33 24.44 -17.09
N LEU A 189 3.24 25.09 -17.53
CA LEU A 189 2.09 24.42 -18.13
C LEU A 189 2.42 23.79 -19.49
N ALA A 190 3.13 24.51 -20.36
CA ALA A 190 3.57 23.99 -21.67
C ALA A 190 4.52 22.79 -21.54
N GLN A 191 5.39 22.81 -20.52
CA GLN A 191 6.27 21.68 -20.20
C GLN A 191 5.48 20.46 -19.71
N ILE A 192 4.44 20.67 -18.89
CA ILE A 192 3.53 19.60 -18.45
C ILE A 192 2.75 19.02 -19.63
N GLU A 193 2.22 19.84 -20.53
CA GLU A 193 1.53 19.36 -21.73
C GLU A 193 2.45 18.54 -22.65
N THR A 194 3.69 19.00 -22.83
CA THR A 194 4.72 18.26 -23.59
C THR A 194 5.00 16.90 -22.97
N LEU A 195 5.10 16.82 -21.64
CA LEU A 195 5.27 15.57 -20.89
C LEU A 195 4.08 14.61 -21.09
N LEU A 196 2.85 15.11 -20.97
CA LEU A 196 1.64 14.29 -21.10
C LEU A 196 1.48 13.73 -22.53
N ASN A 197 1.77 14.55 -23.54
CA ASN A 197 1.71 14.11 -24.93
C ASN A 197 2.81 13.08 -25.27
N ALA A 198 4.02 13.27 -24.74
CA ALA A 198 5.08 12.28 -24.88
C ALA A 198 4.74 10.94 -24.22
N TRP A 199 4.10 10.96 -23.03
CA TRP A 199 3.67 9.73 -22.35
C TRP A 199 2.62 8.96 -23.16
N LYS A 200 1.61 9.66 -23.71
CA LYS A 200 0.55 9.03 -24.51
C LYS A 200 1.05 8.28 -25.74
N ASN A 201 2.18 8.72 -26.29
CA ASN A 201 2.79 8.14 -27.48
C ASN A 201 3.99 7.22 -27.16
N TRP A 202 4.32 7.05 -25.87
CA TRP A 202 5.45 6.23 -25.45
C TRP A 202 5.10 4.75 -25.41
N HIS A 203 5.98 3.92 -25.96
CA HIS A 203 5.85 2.46 -25.97
C HIS A 203 7.06 1.86 -25.25
N GLY A 204 6.92 1.59 -23.96
CA GLY A 204 7.97 1.02 -23.11
C GLY A 204 7.82 1.34 -21.63
N ASP A 205 8.81 0.92 -20.83
CA ASP A 205 8.76 1.05 -19.37
C ASP A 205 8.91 2.49 -18.86
N PHE A 206 8.47 2.73 -17.62
CA PHE A 206 8.50 4.04 -16.97
C PHE A 206 9.91 4.60 -16.72
N SER A 207 10.91 3.76 -16.41
CA SER A 207 12.28 4.27 -16.19
C SER A 207 12.90 4.78 -17.50
N PRO A 208 12.87 4.01 -18.62
CA PRO A 208 13.28 4.51 -19.93
C PRO A 208 12.52 5.77 -20.37
N PHE A 209 11.22 5.88 -20.08
CA PHE A 209 10.47 7.11 -20.34
C PHE A 209 11.00 8.32 -19.57
N CYS A 210 11.30 8.16 -18.28
CA CYS A 210 11.87 9.26 -17.48
C CYS A 210 13.22 9.71 -18.02
N GLU A 211 14.05 8.78 -18.46
CA GLU A 211 15.32 9.11 -19.12
C GLU A 211 15.11 9.83 -20.46
N HIS A 212 14.09 9.44 -21.22
CA HIS A 212 13.74 10.11 -22.47
C HIS A 212 13.27 11.56 -22.25
N VAL A 213 12.43 11.78 -21.24
CA VAL A 213 11.97 13.12 -20.83
C VAL A 213 13.14 14.01 -20.43
N GLU A 214 14.11 13.48 -19.68
CA GLU A 214 15.27 14.24 -19.20
C GLU A 214 16.30 14.48 -20.30
N LYS A 215 16.65 13.46 -21.08
CA LYS A 215 17.78 13.51 -22.04
C LYS A 215 17.36 13.98 -23.43
N HIS A 216 16.16 13.62 -23.90
CA HIS A 216 15.70 13.89 -25.26
C HIS A 216 14.71 15.05 -25.32
N LEU A 217 13.75 15.14 -24.39
CA LEU A 217 12.80 16.28 -24.32
C LEU A 217 13.35 17.45 -23.51
N ARG A 218 14.46 17.24 -22.77
CA ARG A 218 15.16 18.24 -21.95
C ARG A 218 14.24 18.99 -20.98
N LEU A 219 13.18 18.32 -20.50
CA LEU A 219 12.29 18.89 -19.50
C LEU A 219 12.97 18.81 -18.13
N PRO A 220 12.88 19.85 -17.28
CA PRO A 220 13.56 19.90 -15.97
C PRO A 220 12.87 19.03 -14.90
N PHE A 221 12.12 18.02 -15.31
CA PHE A 221 11.35 17.16 -14.40
C PHE A 221 12.15 15.91 -14.05
N LYS A 222 12.34 15.69 -12.75
CA LYS A 222 12.94 14.45 -12.24
C LYS A 222 11.89 13.35 -12.11
N ARG A 223 12.33 12.08 -12.09
CA ARG A 223 11.48 10.88 -12.05
C ARG A 223 10.29 10.96 -11.07
N THR A 224 10.50 11.46 -9.86
CA THR A 224 9.44 11.61 -8.85
C THR A 224 8.38 12.64 -9.25
N MET A 225 8.80 13.74 -9.87
CA MET A 225 7.89 14.79 -10.35
C MET A 225 7.11 14.31 -11.57
N ILE A 226 7.77 13.62 -12.51
CA ILE A 226 7.13 12.97 -13.65
C ILE A 226 6.06 11.98 -13.17
N ALA A 227 6.39 11.11 -12.22
CA ALA A 227 5.43 10.17 -11.64
C ALA A 227 4.23 10.87 -11.02
N GLY A 228 4.46 11.94 -10.25
CA GLY A 228 3.39 12.70 -9.60
C GLY A 228 2.50 13.47 -10.56
N ILE A 229 3.06 13.99 -11.67
CA ILE A 229 2.28 14.66 -12.73
C ILE A 229 1.38 13.63 -13.44
N LEU A 230 1.94 12.49 -13.86
CA LEU A 230 1.16 11.44 -14.53
C LEU A 230 0.08 10.83 -13.63
N GLU A 231 0.36 10.64 -12.33
CA GLU A 231 -0.63 10.16 -11.34
C GLU A 231 -1.76 11.18 -11.13
N LYS A 232 -1.44 12.48 -10.97
CA LYS A 232 -2.45 13.53 -10.81
C LYS A 232 -3.31 13.73 -12.06
N CYS A 233 -2.74 13.52 -13.24
CA CYS A 233 -3.46 13.60 -14.51
C CYS A 233 -4.20 12.30 -14.87
N GLY A 234 -4.06 11.24 -14.07
CA GLY A 234 -4.73 9.94 -14.30
C GLY A 234 -4.12 9.11 -15.43
N GLU A 235 -3.00 9.54 -16.01
CA GLU A 235 -2.32 8.88 -17.14
C GLU A 235 -1.42 7.71 -16.67
N ARG A 236 -1.06 7.66 -15.38
CA ARG A 236 -0.33 6.54 -14.76
C ARG A 236 -0.76 6.34 -13.31
N ILE A 237 -1.44 5.23 -13.03
CA ILE A 237 -1.77 4.81 -11.66
C ILE A 237 -0.62 3.93 -11.15
N PRO A 238 0.10 4.31 -10.09
CA PRO A 238 1.15 3.45 -9.55
C PRO A 238 0.53 2.17 -8.96
N GLU A 239 1.00 1.01 -9.42
CA GLU A 239 0.82 -0.24 -8.68
C GLU A 239 1.49 -0.08 -7.30
N ARG A 240 0.68 0.19 -6.28
CA ARG A 240 1.13 0.14 -4.90
C ARG A 240 1.04 -1.31 -4.46
N ARG A 241 2.12 -1.87 -3.90
CA ARG A 241 2.01 -3.08 -3.09
C ARG A 241 0.85 -2.87 -2.11
N SER A 242 -0.14 -3.75 -2.15
CA SER A 242 -1.23 -3.71 -1.19
C SER A 242 -0.62 -3.62 0.21
N GLY A 243 -0.91 -2.53 0.91
CA GLY A 243 -0.61 -2.47 2.33
C GLY A 243 -1.33 -3.63 3.01
N ARG A 244 -0.72 -4.18 4.06
CA ARG A 244 -1.29 -5.31 4.79
C ARG A 244 -2.76 -5.05 5.15
N SER A 245 -3.64 -5.97 4.80
CA SER A 245 -5.09 -5.78 4.94
C SER A 245 -5.48 -5.62 6.42
N PRO A 246 -6.63 -4.99 6.72
CA PRO A 246 -7.20 -4.98 8.07
C PRO A 246 -7.32 -6.39 8.69
N ASP A 247 -7.62 -7.41 7.87
CA ASP A 247 -7.67 -8.80 8.30
C ASP A 247 -6.28 -9.35 8.66
N GLU A 248 -5.24 -9.02 7.90
CA GLU A 248 -3.86 -9.37 8.23
C GLU A 248 -3.36 -8.68 9.51
N LYS A 249 -3.90 -7.51 9.84
CA LYS A 249 -3.64 -6.81 11.11
C LYS A 249 -4.44 -7.41 12.27
N ALA A 250 -5.67 -7.87 12.03
CA ALA A 250 -6.54 -8.50 13.01
C ALA A 250 -6.06 -9.90 13.42
N LEU A 251 -5.40 -10.63 12.51
CA LEU A 251 -4.83 -11.94 12.76
C LEU A 251 -3.42 -11.88 13.41
N ARG A 252 -2.91 -10.69 13.71
CA ARG A 252 -1.58 -10.51 14.31
C ARG A 252 -1.55 -11.16 15.70
N ASN A 253 -0.56 -12.02 15.95
CA ASN A 253 -0.43 -12.90 17.13
C ASN A 253 -1.42 -14.09 17.22
N SER A 254 -2.16 -14.40 16.15
CA SER A 254 -2.99 -15.62 16.09
C SER A 254 -2.17 -16.90 15.86
N PHE A 255 -0.94 -16.75 15.35
CA PHE A 255 0.02 -17.84 15.20
C PHE A 255 0.83 -17.95 16.50
N GLU A 256 0.55 -18.98 17.30
CA GLU A 256 1.27 -19.26 18.53
C GLU A 256 2.53 -20.06 18.22
N THR A 257 3.69 -19.48 18.50
CA THR A 257 5.00 -20.13 18.39
C THR A 257 5.37 -20.79 19.72
N PHE A 258 5.77 -22.06 19.69
CA PHE A 258 6.22 -22.82 20.87
C PHE A 258 7.74 -22.65 21.10
N PHE A 259 8.40 -23.62 21.75
CA PHE A 259 9.86 -23.64 21.89
C PHE A 259 10.56 -24.17 20.61
N PRO A 260 11.86 -23.90 20.41
CA PRO A 260 12.58 -24.41 19.25
C PRO A 260 12.62 -25.94 19.21
N GLY A 261 12.35 -26.52 18.04
CA GLY A 261 12.17 -27.97 17.89
C GLY A 261 10.75 -28.45 18.21
N ALA A 262 9.83 -27.58 18.64
CA ALA A 262 8.43 -27.98 18.81
C ALA A 262 7.70 -28.08 17.46
N GLN A 263 7.95 -27.15 16.53
CA GLN A 263 7.23 -27.10 15.27
C GLN A 263 8.09 -26.54 14.14
N TRP A 264 8.27 -27.34 13.09
CA TRP A 264 8.88 -26.92 11.84
C TRP A 264 7.80 -26.57 10.82
N THR A 265 8.11 -25.67 9.90
CA THR A 265 7.29 -25.34 8.74
C THR A 265 8.08 -25.62 7.47
N GLY A 266 7.47 -26.32 6.52
CA GLY A 266 8.06 -26.70 5.23
C GLY A 266 7.43 -25.93 4.07
N ASP A 267 8.27 -25.50 3.12
CA ASP A 267 7.82 -24.94 1.85
C ASP A 267 8.86 -25.11 0.73
N GLY A 268 8.35 -25.37 -0.47
CA GLY A 268 9.12 -25.49 -1.71
C GLY A 268 9.15 -24.18 -2.51
N THR A 269 10.28 -23.89 -3.13
CA THR A 269 10.41 -22.79 -4.11
C THR A 269 11.34 -23.15 -5.25
N GLN A 270 11.08 -22.60 -6.44
CA GLN A 270 11.99 -22.81 -7.57
C GLN A 270 13.20 -21.87 -7.50
N VAL A 271 14.38 -22.44 -7.75
CA VAL A 271 15.64 -21.72 -7.87
C VAL A 271 16.27 -22.03 -9.21
N SER A 272 16.54 -21.00 -10.00
CA SER A 272 17.17 -21.14 -11.32
C SER A 272 18.65 -20.74 -11.27
N ILE A 273 19.49 -21.51 -11.95
CA ILE A 273 20.93 -21.28 -12.10
C ILE A 273 21.26 -21.23 -13.59
N GLU A 274 21.98 -20.20 -14.01
CA GLU A 274 22.46 -20.08 -15.39
C GLU A 274 23.92 -20.53 -15.49
N ILE A 275 24.19 -21.43 -16.44
CA ILE A 275 25.54 -21.89 -16.78
C ILE A 275 25.71 -21.74 -18.30
N GLY A 276 26.49 -20.75 -18.73
CA GLY A 276 26.63 -20.42 -20.15
C GLY A 276 25.33 -19.85 -20.72
N SER A 277 24.78 -20.47 -21.77
CA SER A 277 23.49 -20.10 -22.38
C SER A 277 22.32 -20.97 -21.90
N SER A 278 22.51 -21.78 -20.87
CA SER A 278 21.51 -22.73 -20.37
C SER A 278 21.08 -22.37 -18.96
N THR A 279 19.77 -22.34 -18.74
CA THR A 279 19.13 -22.12 -17.43
C THR A 279 18.62 -23.47 -16.91
N PHE A 280 18.98 -23.82 -15.69
CA PHE A 280 18.51 -25.01 -14.98
C PHE A 280 17.67 -24.56 -13.78
N THR A 281 16.48 -25.13 -13.62
CA THR A 281 15.57 -24.80 -12.52
C THR A 281 15.40 -26.02 -11.62
N PHE A 282 15.55 -25.82 -10.31
CA PHE A 282 15.40 -26.86 -9.30
C PHE A 282 14.32 -26.46 -8.30
N ASN A 283 13.62 -27.44 -7.75
CA ASN A 283 12.87 -27.26 -6.52
C ASN A 283 13.83 -27.18 -5.33
N PHE A 284 13.61 -26.20 -4.46
CA PHE A 284 14.29 -26.03 -3.19
C PHE A 284 13.26 -26.13 -2.08
N GLU A 285 13.22 -27.29 -1.43
CA GLU A 285 12.38 -27.58 -0.27
C GLU A 285 13.12 -27.18 1.01
N LEU A 286 12.46 -26.42 1.89
CA LEU A 286 13.10 -25.84 3.06
C LEU A 286 12.25 -26.02 4.32
N MET A 287 12.88 -26.56 5.37
CA MET A 287 12.31 -26.70 6.70
C MET A 287 12.82 -25.58 7.62
N VAL A 288 11.89 -24.95 8.34
CA VAL A 288 12.19 -23.81 9.22
C VAL A 288 11.52 -24.01 10.58
N ASP A 289 12.29 -23.90 11.65
CA ASP A 289 11.74 -23.89 13.00
C ASP A 289 10.94 -22.61 13.25
N THR A 290 9.68 -22.76 13.63
CA THR A 290 8.74 -21.63 13.76
C THR A 290 9.08 -20.68 14.92
N SER A 291 9.73 -21.19 15.98
CA SER A 291 10.07 -20.41 17.19
C SER A 291 11.32 -19.53 16.99
N SER A 292 12.41 -20.16 16.59
CA SER A 292 13.71 -19.53 16.37
C SER A 292 13.82 -18.89 14.98
N SER A 293 12.99 -19.32 14.03
CA SER A 293 13.14 -19.06 12.60
C SER A 293 14.47 -19.58 12.04
N ALA A 294 15.07 -20.58 12.69
CA ALA A 294 16.24 -21.28 12.18
C ALA A 294 15.85 -22.12 10.98
N LEU A 295 16.69 -22.09 9.95
CA LEU A 295 16.60 -23.05 8.85
C LEU A 295 17.19 -24.34 9.37
N VAL A 296 16.35 -25.38 9.44
CA VAL A 296 16.71 -26.63 10.12
C VAL A 296 17.08 -27.72 9.13
N GLY A 297 16.43 -27.78 7.96
CA GLY A 297 16.74 -28.78 6.95
C GLY A 297 16.36 -28.33 5.54
N ALA A 298 16.97 -28.92 4.54
CA ALA A 298 16.80 -28.53 3.14
C ALA A 298 16.92 -29.71 2.18
N SER A 299 16.25 -29.62 1.03
CA SER A 299 16.44 -30.51 -0.11
C SER A 299 16.42 -29.70 -1.41
N VAL A 300 17.26 -30.09 -2.37
CA VAL A 300 17.27 -29.51 -3.72
C VAL A 300 17.13 -30.64 -4.73
N ARG A 301 16.04 -30.63 -5.48
CA ARG A 301 15.67 -31.69 -6.45
C ARG A 301 15.14 -31.06 -7.73
N ASP A 302 15.01 -31.87 -8.78
CA ASP A 302 14.43 -31.41 -10.04
C ASP A 302 12.93 -31.11 -9.87
N GLU A 303 12.24 -31.88 -9.03
CA GLU A 303 10.79 -31.82 -8.83
C GLU A 303 10.38 -31.45 -7.40
N GLU A 304 9.17 -30.91 -7.27
CA GLU A 304 8.51 -30.69 -5.97
C GLU A 304 7.69 -31.93 -5.57
N ASP A 305 8.41 -32.95 -5.08
CA ASP A 305 7.88 -34.28 -4.78
C ASP A 305 7.99 -34.66 -3.29
N SER A 306 7.45 -35.83 -2.93
CA SER A 306 7.49 -36.35 -1.56
C SER A 306 8.91 -36.61 -1.07
N ASP A 307 9.81 -37.00 -1.97
CA ASP A 307 11.21 -37.22 -1.64
C ASP A 307 11.91 -35.92 -1.23
N ALA A 308 11.58 -34.78 -1.85
CA ALA A 308 12.09 -33.47 -1.46
C ALA A 308 11.73 -33.15 0.00
N VAL A 309 10.49 -33.43 0.39
CA VAL A 309 9.97 -33.22 1.75
C VAL A 309 10.69 -34.12 2.74
N ILE A 310 10.82 -35.41 2.41
CA ILE A 310 11.49 -36.42 3.26
C ILE A 310 12.96 -36.07 3.44
N GLU A 311 13.66 -35.71 2.36
CA GLU A 311 15.07 -35.37 2.39
C GLU A 311 15.31 -34.10 3.21
N ALA A 312 14.49 -33.06 3.03
CA ALA A 312 14.58 -31.83 3.83
C ALA A 312 14.26 -32.08 5.31
N PHE A 313 13.33 -32.99 5.61
CA PHE A 313 13.01 -33.39 6.98
C PHE A 313 14.17 -34.15 7.64
N LYS A 314 14.76 -35.14 6.95
CA LYS A 314 15.91 -35.93 7.44
C LYS A 314 17.17 -35.07 7.61
N ASP A 315 17.41 -34.13 6.70
CA ASP A 315 18.48 -33.14 6.86
C ASP A 315 18.23 -32.26 8.10
N GLY A 316 16.97 -31.93 8.35
CA GLY A 316 16.47 -31.31 9.58
C GLY A 316 16.87 -32.10 10.82
N GLU A 317 16.44 -33.36 10.89
CA GLU A 317 16.71 -34.27 12.00
C GLU A 317 18.21 -34.36 12.31
N LYS A 318 19.02 -34.53 11.27
CA LYS A 318 20.48 -34.61 11.38
C LYS A 318 21.09 -33.29 11.89
N SER A 319 20.56 -32.16 11.46
CA SER A 319 21.05 -30.83 11.82
C SER A 319 20.67 -30.40 13.24
N THR A 320 19.50 -30.82 13.73
CA THR A 320 18.98 -30.46 15.06
C THR A 320 19.21 -31.54 16.10
N GLY A 321 19.62 -32.74 15.70
CA GLY A 321 19.80 -33.91 16.57
C GLY A 321 18.50 -34.60 16.97
N GLY A 322 17.39 -34.28 16.31
CA GLY A 322 16.08 -34.87 16.59
C GLY A 322 14.92 -34.22 15.84
N ASN A 323 13.80 -34.94 15.76
CA ASN A 323 12.60 -34.55 15.03
C ASN A 323 11.78 -33.48 15.77
N PRO A 324 11.03 -32.64 15.04
CA PRO A 324 10.10 -31.72 15.67
C PRO A 324 8.89 -32.46 16.24
N LEU A 325 8.16 -31.86 17.18
CA LEU A 325 6.87 -32.43 17.59
C LEU A 325 5.83 -32.35 16.47
N CYS A 326 5.94 -31.36 15.59
CA CYS A 326 5.02 -31.13 14.49
C CYS A 326 5.71 -30.57 13.24
N LEU A 327 5.32 -31.08 12.08
CA LEU A 327 5.68 -30.56 10.77
C LEU A 327 4.46 -29.87 10.15
N LEU A 328 4.55 -28.56 9.91
CA LEU A 328 3.54 -27.73 9.26
C LEU A 328 3.86 -27.55 7.78
N VAL A 329 3.05 -28.09 6.89
CA VAL A 329 3.25 -28.02 5.43
C VAL A 329 1.95 -27.62 4.73
N ASP A 330 1.99 -27.17 3.50
CA ASP A 330 0.75 -26.85 2.79
C ASP A 330 -0.01 -28.08 2.30
N LEU A 331 -1.16 -27.85 1.68
CA LEU A 331 -2.06 -28.90 1.19
C LEU A 331 -1.63 -29.48 -0.17
N LYS A 332 -0.38 -29.27 -0.63
CA LYS A 332 0.11 -29.93 -1.84
C LYS A 332 0.10 -31.45 -1.64
N PRO A 333 -0.34 -32.25 -2.63
CA PRO A 333 -0.45 -33.70 -2.47
C PRO A 333 0.85 -34.39 -2.03
N CYS A 334 2.00 -33.96 -2.56
CA CYS A 334 3.33 -34.50 -2.24
C CYS A 334 3.68 -34.43 -0.74
N ASN A 335 3.17 -33.42 -0.02
CA ASN A 335 3.41 -33.23 1.41
C ASN A 335 2.68 -34.23 2.32
N HIS A 336 1.71 -35.00 1.79
CA HIS A 336 0.78 -35.80 2.62
C HIS A 336 0.70 -37.27 2.19
N THR A 337 1.66 -37.76 1.42
CA THR A 337 1.70 -39.15 0.97
C THR A 337 2.02 -40.12 2.11
N PRO A 338 1.72 -41.43 1.96
CA PRO A 338 2.06 -42.44 2.97
C PRO A 338 3.56 -42.47 3.31
N GLU A 339 4.42 -42.30 2.31
CA GLU A 339 5.89 -42.34 2.45
C GLU A 339 6.39 -41.19 3.33
N VAL A 340 5.85 -39.98 3.15
CA VAL A 340 6.16 -38.84 4.04
C VAL A 340 5.73 -39.14 5.48
N LYS A 341 4.55 -39.72 5.67
CA LYS A 341 4.03 -40.04 7.01
C LYS A 341 4.85 -41.11 7.72
N GLU A 342 5.35 -42.10 6.98
CA GLU A 342 6.23 -43.13 7.52
C GLU A 342 7.57 -42.52 7.97
N GLU A 343 8.15 -41.66 7.14
CA GLU A 343 9.49 -41.10 7.38
C GLU A 343 9.53 -40.04 8.49
N ILE A 344 8.46 -39.25 8.68
CA ILE A 344 8.40 -38.31 9.80
C ILE A 344 8.10 -39.00 11.15
N GLY A 345 7.71 -40.29 11.12
CA GLY A 345 7.48 -41.12 12.29
C GLY A 345 6.44 -40.56 13.25
N GLU A 346 6.83 -40.37 14.52
CA GLU A 346 5.94 -39.83 15.57
C GLU A 346 5.66 -38.33 15.44
N THR A 347 6.29 -37.63 14.49
CA THR A 347 6.06 -36.21 14.24
C THR A 347 4.66 -35.97 13.71
N MET A 348 3.91 -35.06 14.34
CA MET A 348 2.57 -34.71 13.87
C MET A 348 2.62 -33.92 12.56
N LEU A 349 1.99 -34.42 11.50
CA LEU A 349 1.82 -33.68 10.25
C LEU A 349 0.61 -32.74 10.31
N MET A 350 0.84 -31.43 10.23
CA MET A 350 -0.19 -30.40 10.26
C MET A 350 -0.31 -29.70 8.89
N PRO A 351 -1.49 -29.68 8.27
CA PRO A 351 -1.71 -28.89 7.05
C PRO A 351 -1.90 -27.40 7.36
N SER A 352 -1.30 -26.53 6.55
CA SER A 352 -1.49 -25.09 6.66
C SER A 352 -2.89 -24.66 6.21
N THR A 353 -3.48 -23.70 6.92
CA THR A 353 -4.82 -23.20 6.59
C THR A 353 -4.82 -22.34 5.32
N LYS A 354 -5.62 -22.73 4.32
CA LYS A 354 -5.76 -22.01 3.04
C LYS A 354 -6.17 -20.54 3.26
N GLY A 355 -5.46 -19.61 2.62
CA GLY A 355 -5.75 -18.16 2.68
C GLY A 355 -5.17 -17.41 3.88
N ARG A 356 -4.28 -18.02 4.68
CA ARG A 356 -3.59 -17.35 5.80
C ARG A 356 -2.08 -17.20 5.52
N ALA A 357 -1.68 -16.06 4.97
CA ALA A 357 -0.28 -15.76 4.63
C ALA A 357 0.69 -15.82 5.83
N GLN A 358 0.18 -15.70 7.06
CA GLN A 358 0.97 -15.76 8.29
C GLN A 358 1.58 -17.13 8.58
N ASN A 359 1.03 -18.21 8.03
CA ASN A 359 1.49 -19.58 8.29
C ASN A 359 2.87 -19.88 7.65
N LYS A 360 3.25 -19.13 6.59
CA LYS A 360 4.48 -19.34 5.80
C LYS A 360 5.44 -18.14 5.79
N ALA A 361 5.10 -17.06 6.51
CA ALA A 361 5.83 -15.79 6.48
C ALA A 361 7.31 -15.89 6.88
N HIS A 362 7.68 -16.95 7.63
CA HIS A 362 9.05 -17.20 8.07
C HIS A 362 9.96 -17.67 6.91
N VAL A 363 9.44 -18.51 6.02
CA VAL A 363 10.16 -19.09 4.87
C VAL A 363 10.32 -18.04 3.76
N GLU A 364 9.24 -17.35 3.41
CA GLU A 364 9.27 -16.28 2.38
C GLU A 364 10.23 -15.13 2.73
N GLY A 365 10.29 -14.76 4.01
CA GLY A 365 11.21 -13.72 4.50
C GLY A 365 12.69 -14.11 4.41
N ALA A 366 12.99 -15.41 4.46
CA ALA A 366 14.35 -15.92 4.33
C ALA A 366 14.84 -15.81 2.88
N PHE A 367 14.02 -16.19 1.90
CA PHE A 367 14.35 -16.12 0.47
C PHE A 367 14.66 -14.68 -0.01
N GLY A 368 13.95 -13.67 0.52
CA GLY A 368 14.19 -12.27 0.17
C GLY A 368 15.54 -11.71 0.64
N LEU A 369 16.15 -12.30 1.67
CA LEU A 369 17.45 -11.87 2.20
C LEU A 369 18.62 -12.56 1.48
N MET A 370 18.43 -13.79 1.01
CA MET A 370 19.40 -14.56 0.21
C MET A 370 19.92 -13.76 -0.99
N LYS A 371 19.00 -13.20 -1.79
CA LYS A 371 19.27 -12.49 -3.04
C LYS A 371 20.18 -11.26 -2.91
N LYS A 372 20.47 -10.80 -1.69
CA LYS A 372 21.17 -9.53 -1.43
C LYS A 372 22.64 -9.69 -1.05
N THR A 373 23.18 -10.89 -0.83
CA THR A 373 24.36 -11.02 0.05
C THR A 373 25.50 -11.96 -0.37
N LEU A 374 25.50 -12.62 -1.53
CA LEU A 374 26.51 -13.67 -1.80
C LEU A 374 27.70 -13.21 -2.68
N PRO A 375 28.96 -13.49 -2.28
CA PRO A 375 30.16 -13.38 -3.12
C PRO A 375 30.73 -14.76 -3.57
N ASP A 376 31.70 -14.73 -4.50
CA ASP A 376 32.19 -15.87 -5.30
C ASP A 376 32.94 -16.97 -4.54
N LEU A 377 32.67 -18.23 -4.92
CA LEU A 377 33.29 -19.44 -4.36
C LEU A 377 33.61 -20.47 -5.47
N LYS A 378 34.80 -21.08 -5.38
CA LYS A 378 35.38 -22.01 -6.38
C LYS A 378 35.04 -23.48 -6.09
N ILE A 379 34.81 -24.26 -7.15
CA ILE A 379 34.31 -25.64 -7.11
C ILE A 379 35.15 -26.53 -8.07
N ASN A 380 35.45 -27.77 -7.67
CA ASN A 380 36.09 -28.79 -8.51
C ASN A 380 35.15 -30.03 -8.59
N ALA A 381 34.82 -30.48 -9.80
CA ALA A 381 33.98 -31.67 -10.00
C ALA A 381 34.31 -32.42 -11.31
N SER A 382 34.05 -33.73 -11.32
CA SER A 382 34.38 -34.69 -12.38
C SER A 382 33.26 -34.90 -13.42
N SER A 383 32.04 -34.46 -13.13
CA SER A 383 30.93 -34.46 -14.09
C SER A 383 30.10 -33.18 -13.98
N LYS A 384 29.39 -32.82 -15.05
CA LYS A 384 28.57 -31.59 -15.10
C LYS A 384 27.41 -31.60 -14.10
N LYS A 385 26.83 -32.77 -13.82
CA LYS A 385 25.75 -32.94 -12.82
C LYS A 385 26.29 -32.82 -11.40
N GLU A 386 27.42 -33.48 -11.11
CA GLU A 386 28.10 -33.40 -9.81
C GLU A 386 28.59 -31.98 -9.53
N LEU A 387 29.06 -31.27 -10.56
CA LEU A 387 29.39 -29.86 -10.48
C LEU A 387 28.17 -29.06 -10.03
N ALA A 388 27.05 -29.14 -10.77
CA ALA A 388 25.82 -28.41 -10.49
C ALA A 388 25.25 -28.71 -9.09
N GLN A 389 25.27 -29.97 -8.69
CA GLN A 389 24.81 -30.40 -7.37
C GLN A 389 25.69 -29.85 -6.24
N GLN A 390 27.02 -29.87 -6.40
CA GLN A 390 27.93 -29.25 -5.44
C GLN A 390 27.76 -27.71 -5.40
N ILE A 391 27.47 -27.07 -6.53
CA ILE A 391 27.15 -25.63 -6.57
C ILE A 391 25.89 -25.34 -5.76
N ALA A 392 24.80 -26.06 -6.01
CA ALA A 392 23.52 -25.85 -5.34
C ALA A 392 23.61 -26.11 -3.83
N ALA A 393 24.27 -27.20 -3.43
CA ALA A 393 24.47 -27.54 -2.02
C ALA A 393 25.29 -26.47 -1.29
N LEU A 394 26.39 -26.00 -1.89
CA LEU A 394 27.21 -24.93 -1.30
C LEU A 394 26.45 -23.61 -1.20
N LEU A 395 25.62 -23.27 -2.19
CA LEU A 395 24.77 -22.08 -2.16
C LEU A 395 23.78 -22.12 -0.99
N VAL A 396 23.06 -23.24 -0.85
CA VAL A 396 22.04 -23.41 0.19
C VAL A 396 22.67 -23.42 1.58
N ILE A 397 23.74 -24.21 1.77
CA ILE A 397 24.40 -24.34 3.07
C ILE A 397 25.04 -23.01 3.50
N THR A 398 25.70 -22.31 2.59
CA THR A 398 26.34 -21.02 2.89
C THR A 398 25.30 -19.96 3.24
N TRP A 399 24.20 -19.93 2.50
CA TRP A 399 23.07 -19.07 2.81
C TRP A 399 22.45 -19.39 4.18
N ALA A 400 22.20 -20.67 4.45
CA ALA A 400 21.56 -21.08 5.69
C ALA A 400 22.41 -20.77 6.93
N ARG A 401 23.72 -21.06 6.85
CA ARG A 401 24.67 -20.77 7.92
C ARG A 401 24.83 -19.28 8.16
N THR A 402 24.93 -18.46 7.11
CA THR A 402 25.03 -17.00 7.27
C THR A 402 23.75 -16.40 7.87
N LEU A 403 22.57 -16.94 7.56
CA LEU A 403 21.32 -16.51 8.17
C LEU A 403 21.20 -16.91 9.65
N ASN A 404 21.62 -18.13 9.98
CA ASN A 404 21.53 -18.70 11.31
C ASN A 404 22.46 -18.01 12.32
N HIS A 405 23.62 -17.51 11.87
CA HIS A 405 24.60 -16.80 12.70
C HIS A 405 24.46 -15.27 12.67
N LYS A 406 23.48 -14.70 11.96
CA LYS A 406 23.28 -13.25 11.92
C LYS A 406 22.58 -12.74 13.20
N PRO A 407 23.21 -11.81 13.97
CA PRO A 407 22.61 -11.19 15.14
C PRO A 407 21.30 -10.45 14.81
N ARG A 408 20.31 -10.55 15.70
CA ARG A 408 19.00 -9.91 15.51
C ARG A 408 18.70 -8.87 16.61
N PRO A 409 18.69 -7.56 16.29
CA PRO A 409 18.45 -6.50 17.28
C PRO A 409 17.12 -6.62 18.03
N GLN A 410 16.08 -7.12 17.38
CA GLN A 410 14.76 -7.30 17.96
C GLN A 410 14.63 -8.54 18.87
N ARG A 411 15.69 -9.36 18.96
CA ARG A 411 15.76 -10.58 19.79
C ARG A 411 17.03 -10.56 20.66
N GLY A 412 17.30 -9.40 21.28
CA GLY A 412 18.42 -9.26 22.21
C GLY A 412 19.81 -9.39 21.57
N ASN A 413 19.93 -9.14 20.25
CA ASN A 413 21.16 -9.34 19.46
C ASN A 413 21.65 -10.79 19.38
N LEU A 414 20.90 -11.77 19.86
CA LEU A 414 21.23 -13.17 19.63
C LEU A 414 20.98 -13.54 18.16
N SER A 415 21.84 -14.38 17.61
CA SER A 415 21.61 -15.08 16.35
C SER A 415 20.57 -16.18 16.55
N ARG A 416 20.06 -16.75 15.44
CA ARG A 416 19.04 -17.80 15.50
C ARG A 416 19.59 -19.06 16.17
N ALA A 417 20.83 -19.41 15.85
CA ALA A 417 21.51 -20.55 16.44
C ALA A 417 21.74 -20.36 17.95
N GLU A 418 22.17 -19.17 18.38
CA GLU A 418 22.33 -18.87 19.81
C GLU A 418 21.00 -18.89 20.55
N GLN A 419 19.94 -18.37 19.95
CA GLN A 419 18.61 -18.41 20.55
C GLN A 419 18.05 -19.83 20.63
N TYR A 420 18.31 -20.68 19.64
CA TYR A 420 17.95 -22.09 19.63
C TYR A 420 18.70 -22.84 20.73
N ASN A 421 20.04 -22.70 20.77
CA ASN A 421 20.89 -23.42 21.72
C ASN A 421 20.72 -22.95 23.17
N ALA A 422 20.30 -21.70 23.38
CA ALA A 422 20.00 -21.18 24.71
C ALA A 422 18.63 -21.63 25.25
N ALA A 423 17.77 -22.24 24.41
CA ALA A 423 16.47 -22.72 24.84
C ALA A 423 16.61 -24.08 25.54
N ALA A 424 16.33 -24.11 26.85
CA ALA A 424 16.23 -25.33 27.65
C ALA A 424 14.79 -25.48 28.15
N PRO A 425 13.85 -25.94 27.30
CA PRO A 425 12.46 -26.13 27.70
C PRO A 425 12.37 -27.23 28.77
N THR A 426 11.50 -27.03 29.77
CA THR A 426 11.27 -28.04 30.80
C THR A 426 10.37 -29.16 30.28
N GLU A 427 10.46 -30.36 30.85
CA GLU A 427 9.59 -31.49 30.47
C GLU A 427 8.10 -31.14 30.56
N GLN A 428 7.71 -30.29 31.52
CA GLN A 428 6.34 -29.82 31.66
C GLN A 428 5.92 -28.93 30.49
N GLN A 429 6.78 -28.02 30.02
CA GLN A 429 6.52 -27.19 28.84
C GLN A 429 6.39 -28.04 27.57
N VAL A 430 7.20 -29.09 27.45
CA VAL A 430 7.11 -30.05 26.33
C VAL A 430 5.77 -30.80 26.37
N LYS A 431 5.35 -31.30 27.54
CA LYS A 431 4.07 -32.00 27.72
C LYS A 431 2.86 -31.09 27.43
N ASP A 432 2.88 -29.86 27.93
CA ASP A 432 1.78 -28.90 27.73
C ASP A 432 1.66 -28.48 26.25
N ALA A 433 2.80 -28.25 25.58
CA ALA A 433 2.81 -27.98 24.15
C ALA A 433 2.28 -29.16 23.32
N LYS A 434 2.71 -30.39 23.65
CA LYS A 434 2.23 -31.61 22.98
C LYS A 434 0.71 -31.74 23.11
N LYS A 435 0.18 -31.57 24.32
CA LYS A 435 -1.27 -31.61 24.58
C LYS A 435 -2.04 -30.54 23.79
N LEU A 436 -1.53 -29.32 23.70
CA LEU A 436 -2.16 -28.23 22.93
C LEU A 436 -2.15 -28.51 21.42
N LEU A 437 -1.05 -29.06 20.91
CA LEU A 437 -0.92 -29.45 19.51
C LEU A 437 -1.87 -30.60 19.16
N GLU A 438 -1.94 -31.64 20.00
CA GLU A 438 -2.89 -32.75 19.84
C GLU A 438 -4.35 -32.26 19.82
N GLN A 439 -4.72 -31.34 20.72
CA GLN A 439 -6.06 -30.74 20.73
C GLN A 439 -6.37 -29.97 19.44
N ARG A 440 -5.38 -29.30 18.85
CA ARG A 440 -5.55 -28.57 17.58
C ARG A 440 -5.71 -29.52 16.40
N VAL A 441 -4.89 -30.56 16.34
CA VAL A 441 -5.01 -31.63 15.32
C VAL A 441 -6.40 -32.24 15.41
N GLU A 442 -6.86 -32.59 16.61
CA GLU A 442 -8.18 -33.19 16.82
C GLU A 442 -9.32 -32.23 16.45
N LYS A 443 -9.19 -30.94 16.76
CA LYS A 443 -10.17 -29.92 16.35
C LYS A 443 -10.26 -29.78 14.83
N GLN A 444 -9.12 -29.82 14.13
CA GLN A 444 -9.09 -29.80 12.66
C GLN A 444 -9.71 -31.06 12.07
N ARG A 445 -9.39 -32.23 12.64
CA ARG A 445 -9.96 -33.53 12.23
C ARG A 445 -11.48 -33.50 12.31
N LYS A 446 -12.05 -33.10 13.46
CA LYS A 446 -13.50 -32.97 13.66
C LYS A 446 -14.16 -31.97 12.70
N ALA A 447 -13.49 -30.86 12.41
CA ALA A 447 -13.99 -29.87 11.45
C ALA A 447 -14.07 -30.45 10.02
N ASN A 448 -13.06 -31.22 9.61
CA ASN A 448 -13.04 -31.91 8.32
C ASN A 448 -14.10 -33.01 8.22
N GLU A 449 -14.29 -33.80 9.29
CA GLU A 449 -15.37 -34.81 9.35
C GLU A 449 -16.75 -34.17 9.21
N THR A 450 -16.98 -33.07 9.94
CA THR A 450 -18.25 -32.32 9.86
C THR A 450 -18.48 -31.75 8.47
N LEU A 451 -17.42 -31.26 7.82
CA LEU A 451 -17.50 -30.75 6.45
C LEU A 451 -17.84 -31.85 5.45
N ARG A 452 -17.19 -33.02 5.54
CA ARG A 452 -17.51 -34.18 4.68
C ARG A 452 -18.94 -34.66 4.88
N ALA A 453 -19.41 -34.75 6.13
CA ALA A 453 -20.77 -35.19 6.44
C ALA A 453 -21.87 -34.25 5.90
N ARG A 454 -21.55 -32.95 5.71
CA ARG A 454 -22.47 -31.95 5.16
C ARG A 454 -22.43 -31.85 3.64
N GLN A 455 -21.51 -32.55 2.99
CA GLN A 455 -21.39 -32.50 1.54
C GLN A 455 -22.43 -33.38 0.86
N ASP A 456 -22.93 -32.88 -0.26
CA ASP A 456 -23.87 -33.61 -1.09
C ASP A 456 -23.20 -34.89 -1.62
N PRO A 457 -23.71 -36.09 -1.25
CA PRO A 457 -23.09 -37.35 -1.63
C PRO A 457 -23.02 -37.54 -3.15
N VAL A 458 -23.95 -36.96 -3.91
CA VAL A 458 -23.95 -37.02 -5.38
C VAL A 458 -22.75 -36.27 -5.95
N LYS A 459 -22.46 -35.08 -5.40
CA LYS A 459 -21.28 -34.29 -5.84
C LYS A 459 -19.97 -35.00 -5.52
N ILE A 460 -19.90 -35.66 -4.36
CA ILE A 460 -18.71 -36.40 -3.95
C ILE A 460 -18.46 -37.58 -4.88
N GLN A 461 -19.48 -38.41 -5.13
CA GLN A 461 -19.34 -39.57 -6.03
C GLN A 461 -18.89 -39.13 -7.43
N MET A 462 -19.56 -38.12 -8.00
CA MET A 462 -19.24 -37.61 -9.34
C MET A 462 -17.80 -37.06 -9.43
N LEU A 463 -17.32 -36.41 -8.37
CA LEU A 463 -15.94 -35.91 -8.32
C LEU A 463 -14.93 -37.04 -8.15
N SER A 464 -15.22 -38.05 -7.34
CA SER A 464 -14.39 -39.25 -7.21
C SER A 464 -14.22 -39.95 -8.55
N ASP A 465 -15.33 -40.19 -9.28
CA ASP A 465 -15.32 -40.83 -10.60
C ASP A 465 -14.51 -40.00 -11.62
N ALA A 466 -14.60 -38.67 -11.54
CA ALA A 466 -13.82 -37.78 -12.40
C ALA A 466 -12.32 -37.81 -12.06
N PHE A 467 -11.95 -37.81 -10.77
CA PHE A 467 -10.56 -37.89 -10.33
C PHE A 467 -9.92 -39.20 -10.77
N GLU A 468 -10.61 -40.33 -10.58
CA GLU A 468 -10.16 -41.64 -11.04
C GLU A 468 -9.98 -41.67 -12.56
N ARG A 469 -11.00 -41.23 -13.32
CA ARG A 469 -10.94 -41.15 -14.80
C ARG A 469 -9.79 -40.26 -15.30
N PHE A 470 -9.47 -39.20 -14.58
CA PHE A 470 -8.42 -38.26 -14.98
C PHE A 470 -7.02 -38.67 -14.52
N GLY A 471 -6.89 -39.64 -13.61
CA GLY A 471 -5.62 -40.01 -12.98
C GLY A 471 -5.16 -38.99 -11.94
N LEU A 472 -6.09 -38.29 -11.28
CA LEU A 472 -5.80 -37.26 -10.28
C LEU A 472 -5.73 -37.88 -8.89
N ILE A 473 -4.70 -37.53 -8.14
CA ILE A 473 -4.44 -38.07 -6.80
C ILE A 473 -5.00 -37.12 -5.73
N ASP A 474 -5.85 -37.64 -4.83
CA ASP A 474 -6.36 -36.92 -3.65
C ASP A 474 -6.42 -37.84 -2.42
N PRO A 475 -5.28 -38.18 -1.81
CA PRO A 475 -5.16 -39.27 -0.83
C PRO A 475 -6.01 -39.04 0.42
N ASN A 476 -6.24 -37.77 0.75
CA ASN A 476 -7.01 -37.35 1.91
C ASN A 476 -8.36 -36.73 1.50
N GLY A 477 -8.84 -36.88 0.26
CA GLY A 477 -10.14 -36.37 -0.20
C GLY A 477 -10.33 -34.84 -0.04
N ASN A 478 -9.25 -34.08 0.13
CA ASN A 478 -9.30 -32.66 0.47
C ASN A 478 -9.70 -31.81 -0.73
N LEU A 479 -9.27 -32.21 -1.93
CA LEU A 479 -9.58 -31.51 -3.17
C LEU A 479 -11.01 -31.79 -3.59
N ILE A 480 -11.47 -33.04 -3.54
CA ILE A 480 -12.86 -33.42 -3.81
C ILE A 480 -13.79 -32.66 -2.86
N SER A 481 -13.51 -32.68 -1.55
CA SER A 481 -14.27 -31.89 -0.59
C SER A 481 -14.18 -30.37 -0.81
N SER A 482 -13.10 -29.86 -1.39
CA SER A 482 -13.01 -28.43 -1.72
C SER A 482 -13.88 -28.07 -2.93
N ILE A 483 -13.93 -28.94 -3.95
CA ILE A 483 -14.69 -28.72 -5.18
C ILE A 483 -16.19 -28.92 -4.92
N ALA A 484 -16.58 -29.87 -4.08
CA ALA A 484 -17.99 -30.16 -3.75
C ALA A 484 -18.76 -28.99 -3.11
N ARG A 485 -18.05 -27.94 -2.66
CA ARG A 485 -18.65 -26.70 -2.12
C ARG A 485 -19.29 -25.83 -3.20
N TYR A 486 -18.90 -26.00 -4.47
CA TYR A 486 -19.42 -25.20 -5.57
C TYR A 486 -20.79 -25.73 -6.05
N PRO A 487 -21.59 -24.89 -6.74
CA PRO A 487 -22.84 -25.33 -7.38
C PRO A 487 -22.61 -26.50 -8.35
N LEU A 488 -23.60 -27.39 -8.46
CA LEU A 488 -23.50 -28.61 -9.28
C LEU A 488 -23.14 -28.29 -10.74
N ASP A 489 -23.79 -27.28 -11.34
CA ASP A 489 -23.54 -26.87 -12.72
C ASP A 489 -22.10 -26.40 -12.98
N ALA A 490 -21.51 -25.71 -12.00
CA ALA A 490 -20.10 -25.29 -12.08
C ALA A 490 -19.15 -26.49 -12.01
N ILE A 491 -19.51 -27.51 -11.21
CA ILE A 491 -18.75 -28.75 -11.12
C ILE A 491 -18.84 -29.52 -12.45
N LEU A 492 -20.05 -29.73 -12.98
CA LEU A 492 -20.28 -30.41 -14.26
C LEU A 492 -19.51 -29.72 -15.39
N SER A 493 -19.64 -28.40 -15.50
CA SER A 493 -18.94 -27.61 -16.51
C SER A 493 -17.43 -27.67 -16.32
N GLY A 494 -16.95 -27.69 -15.07
CA GLY A 494 -15.53 -27.81 -14.77
C GLY A 494 -14.94 -29.17 -15.15
N ILE A 495 -15.65 -30.27 -14.85
CA ILE A 495 -15.28 -31.63 -15.26
C ILE A 495 -15.21 -31.71 -16.79
N ALA A 496 -16.25 -31.24 -17.49
CA ALA A 496 -16.31 -31.24 -18.95
C ALA A 496 -15.18 -30.40 -19.58
N THR A 497 -14.89 -29.23 -19.00
CA THR A 497 -13.80 -28.35 -19.46
C THR A 497 -12.44 -29.00 -19.26
N PHE A 498 -12.22 -29.65 -18.11
CA PHE A 498 -10.97 -30.35 -17.82
C PHE A 498 -10.76 -31.50 -18.82
N GLU A 499 -11.78 -32.32 -19.03
CA GLU A 499 -11.76 -33.44 -19.98
C GLU A 499 -11.53 -32.96 -21.42
N GLY A 500 -12.22 -31.91 -21.84
CA GLY A 500 -12.00 -31.29 -23.17
C GLY A 500 -10.57 -30.76 -23.35
N LYS A 501 -9.99 -30.15 -22.30
CA LYS A 501 -8.59 -29.72 -22.32
C LYS A 501 -7.61 -30.90 -22.39
N LYS A 502 -7.88 -31.97 -21.65
CA LYS A 502 -7.09 -33.21 -21.69
C LYS A 502 -7.09 -33.82 -23.09
N ASN A 503 -8.28 -33.97 -23.67
CA ASN A 503 -8.46 -34.56 -25.00
C ASN A 503 -7.89 -33.70 -26.14
N SER A 504 -7.82 -32.38 -25.96
CA SER A 504 -7.22 -31.45 -26.92
C SER A 504 -5.71 -31.25 -26.72
N GLY A 505 -5.10 -31.88 -25.72
CA GLY A 505 -3.68 -31.69 -25.40
C GLY A 505 -3.33 -30.26 -24.96
N THR A 506 -4.30 -29.51 -24.43
CA THR A 506 -4.12 -28.10 -24.00
C THR A 506 -4.01 -27.94 -22.48
N LEU A 507 -3.98 -29.06 -21.75
CA LEU A 507 -3.59 -29.04 -20.34
C LEU A 507 -2.09 -28.73 -20.22
N PRO A 508 -1.68 -27.90 -19.25
CA PRO A 508 -0.27 -27.79 -18.87
C PRO A 508 0.35 -29.17 -18.52
N GLU A 509 1.67 -29.25 -18.60
CA GLU A 509 2.43 -30.41 -18.09
C GLU A 509 2.23 -30.52 -16.55
N ASP A 510 2.16 -31.75 -16.04
CA ASP A 510 2.04 -32.11 -14.61
C ASP A 510 0.85 -31.50 -13.84
N VAL A 511 -0.30 -31.39 -14.52
CA VAL A 511 -1.54 -30.90 -13.91
C VAL A 511 -2.09 -31.84 -12.84
N ASP A 512 -2.34 -31.29 -11.64
CA ASP A 512 -3.03 -31.98 -10.54
C ASP A 512 -4.48 -31.49 -10.32
N GLY A 513 -5.16 -32.07 -9.32
CA GLY A 513 -6.57 -31.78 -9.02
C GLY A 513 -6.84 -30.32 -8.60
N ARG A 514 -5.83 -29.51 -8.28
CA ARG A 514 -6.00 -28.07 -8.04
C ARG A 514 -6.36 -27.32 -9.31
N TYR A 515 -5.95 -27.81 -10.48
CA TYR A 515 -6.33 -27.19 -11.75
C TYR A 515 -7.82 -27.32 -12.00
N LEU A 516 -8.40 -28.51 -11.76
CA LEU A 516 -9.85 -28.73 -11.83
C LEU A 516 -10.61 -27.82 -10.85
N LEU A 517 -10.11 -27.68 -9.61
CA LEU A 517 -10.66 -26.73 -8.65
C LEU A 517 -10.61 -25.27 -9.16
N GLY A 518 -9.52 -24.88 -9.83
CA GLY A 518 -9.37 -23.57 -10.45
C GLY A 518 -10.41 -23.31 -11.54
N ILE A 519 -10.65 -24.30 -12.41
CA ILE A 519 -11.68 -24.23 -13.45
C ILE A 519 -13.07 -24.05 -12.82
N VAL A 520 -13.46 -24.94 -11.90
CA VAL A 520 -14.79 -24.90 -11.26
C VAL A 520 -15.02 -23.56 -10.55
N LYS A 521 -14.00 -23.06 -9.84
CA LYS A 521 -14.04 -21.76 -9.19
C LYS A 521 -14.28 -20.64 -10.20
N ASN A 522 -13.53 -20.60 -11.30
CA ASN A 522 -13.64 -19.56 -12.31
C ASN A 522 -15.04 -19.55 -12.95
N ILE A 523 -15.57 -20.72 -13.29
CA ILE A 523 -16.93 -20.85 -13.85
C ILE A 523 -17.97 -20.32 -12.85
N SER A 524 -17.90 -20.74 -11.59
CA SER A 524 -18.81 -20.28 -10.55
C SER A 524 -18.76 -18.76 -10.36
N GLN A 525 -17.56 -18.17 -10.35
CA GLN A 525 -17.38 -16.72 -10.21
C GLN A 525 -17.90 -15.95 -11.43
N THR A 526 -17.72 -16.52 -12.63
CA THR A 526 -18.22 -15.92 -13.87
C THR A 526 -19.76 -15.89 -13.88
N HIS A 527 -20.42 -16.98 -13.50
CA HIS A 527 -21.89 -17.02 -13.40
C HIS A 527 -22.42 -16.00 -12.40
N GLU A 528 -21.84 -15.93 -11.20
CA GLU A 528 -22.22 -14.95 -10.18
C GLU A 528 -22.03 -13.50 -10.67
N GLY A 529 -20.92 -13.22 -11.35
CA GLY A 529 -20.62 -11.93 -11.95
C GLY A 529 -21.66 -11.51 -12.99
N MET A 530 -22.10 -12.44 -13.84
CA MET A 530 -23.12 -12.18 -14.85
C MET A 530 -24.49 -11.86 -14.23
N PHE A 531 -24.96 -12.67 -13.26
CA PHE A 531 -26.21 -12.37 -12.55
C PHE A 531 -26.16 -11.03 -11.82
N THR A 532 -25.03 -10.70 -11.21
CA THR A 532 -24.83 -9.41 -10.55
C THR A 532 -24.91 -8.26 -11.55
N ALA A 533 -24.28 -8.40 -12.72
CA ALA A 533 -24.33 -7.38 -13.77
C ALA A 533 -25.76 -7.15 -14.29
N GLU A 534 -26.53 -8.21 -14.49
CA GLU A 534 -27.94 -8.13 -14.91
C GLU A 534 -28.82 -7.42 -13.88
N ILE A 535 -28.71 -7.81 -12.61
CA ILE A 535 -29.45 -7.18 -11.52
C ILE A 535 -29.04 -5.71 -11.37
N LEU A 536 -27.75 -5.41 -11.44
CA LEU A 536 -27.25 -4.04 -11.37
C LEU A 536 -27.82 -3.18 -12.51
N LEU A 537 -27.84 -3.69 -13.75
CA LEU A 537 -28.44 -2.99 -14.87
C LEU A 537 -29.93 -2.72 -14.63
N LYS A 538 -30.68 -3.74 -14.18
CA LYS A 538 -32.11 -3.61 -13.86
C LYS A 538 -32.37 -2.55 -12.80
N GLU A 539 -31.61 -2.56 -11.71
CA GLU A 539 -31.77 -1.57 -10.63
C GLU A 539 -31.36 -0.16 -11.07
N ARG A 540 -30.33 -0.02 -11.91
CA ARG A 540 -29.97 1.30 -12.48
C ARG A 540 -31.02 1.83 -13.44
N LEU A 541 -31.66 0.97 -14.24
CA LEU A 541 -32.77 1.37 -15.11
C LEU A 541 -33.97 1.85 -14.29
N LYS A 542 -34.37 1.11 -13.26
CA LYS A 542 -35.43 1.56 -12.32
C LYS A 542 -35.10 2.89 -11.66
N ALA A 543 -33.88 3.04 -11.14
CA ALA A 543 -33.44 4.28 -10.50
C ALA A 543 -33.44 5.46 -11.49
N LYS A 544 -33.01 5.24 -12.73
CA LYS A 544 -33.10 6.23 -13.81
C LYS A 544 -34.55 6.63 -14.06
N ASP A 545 -35.46 5.67 -14.20
CA ASP A 545 -36.88 5.94 -14.46
C ASP A 545 -37.50 6.75 -13.32
N CYS A 546 -37.22 6.39 -12.06
CA CYS A 546 -37.69 7.15 -10.90
C CYS A 546 -37.12 8.58 -10.84
N LEU A 547 -35.81 8.75 -11.10
CA LEU A 547 -35.15 10.06 -11.05
C LEU A 547 -35.61 11.00 -12.16
N LEU A 548 -35.93 10.46 -13.34
CA LEU A 548 -36.31 11.25 -14.51
C LEU A 548 -37.83 11.42 -14.68
N ALA A 549 -38.67 10.65 -13.97
CA ALA A 549 -40.13 10.69 -14.12
C ALA A 549 -40.72 12.10 -13.99
N GLU A 550 -40.30 12.86 -12.99
CA GLU A 550 -40.76 14.23 -12.77
C GLU A 550 -40.30 15.18 -13.89
N LEU A 551 -39.05 15.05 -14.33
CA LEU A 551 -38.52 15.86 -15.43
C LEU A 551 -39.23 15.52 -16.76
N GLN A 552 -39.57 14.25 -16.98
CA GLN A 552 -40.35 13.80 -18.14
C GLN A 552 -41.77 14.37 -18.10
N SER A 553 -42.43 14.37 -16.95
CA SER A 553 -43.74 15.00 -16.75
C SER A 553 -43.70 16.49 -17.06
N GLN A 554 -42.69 17.20 -16.56
CA GLN A 554 -42.47 18.62 -16.85
C GLN A 554 -42.19 18.89 -18.34
N LEU A 555 -41.40 18.05 -19.00
CA LEU A 555 -41.14 18.14 -20.44
C LEU A 555 -42.42 17.99 -21.26
N GLU A 556 -43.23 16.97 -20.96
CA GLU A 556 -44.51 16.75 -21.65
C GLU A 556 -45.49 17.89 -21.41
N GLY A 557 -45.51 18.47 -20.20
CA GLY A 557 -46.22 19.72 -19.92
C GLY A 557 -45.77 20.86 -20.83
N LEU A 558 -44.46 21.13 -20.90
CA LEU A 558 -43.92 22.20 -21.76
C LEU A 558 -44.27 21.99 -23.24
N LYS A 559 -44.18 20.76 -23.76
CA LYS A 559 -44.57 20.42 -25.14
C LYS A 559 -46.05 20.68 -25.42
N ARG A 560 -46.94 20.40 -24.46
CA ARG A 560 -48.39 20.65 -24.61
C ARG A 560 -48.72 22.14 -24.67
N PHE A 561 -48.07 22.95 -23.83
CA PHE A 561 -48.34 24.39 -23.74
C PHE A 561 -47.63 25.21 -24.84
N GLN A 562 -46.45 24.80 -25.31
CA GLN A 562 -45.66 25.56 -26.28
C GLN A 562 -45.60 24.87 -27.63
N LYS A 563 -46.44 25.31 -28.57
CA LYS A 563 -46.47 24.76 -29.95
C LYS A 563 -45.32 25.23 -30.84
N SER A 564 -44.64 26.31 -30.47
CA SER A 564 -43.51 26.84 -31.24
C SER A 564 -42.19 26.21 -30.79
N PRO A 565 -41.40 25.60 -31.70
CA PRO A 565 -40.08 25.04 -31.38
C PRO A 565 -39.13 26.08 -30.73
N HIS A 566 -39.26 27.35 -31.12
CA HIS A 566 -38.46 28.44 -30.56
C HIS A 566 -38.75 28.68 -29.08
N HIS A 567 -40.03 28.78 -28.71
CA HIS A 567 -40.41 28.97 -27.30
C HIS A 567 -40.04 27.74 -26.45
N LEU A 568 -40.21 26.54 -27.00
CA LEU A 568 -39.88 25.30 -26.32
C LEU A 568 -38.38 25.17 -26.05
N VAL A 569 -37.52 25.36 -27.06
CA VAL A 569 -36.05 25.34 -26.90
C VAL A 569 -35.60 26.36 -25.85
N ASN A 570 -36.17 27.57 -25.86
CA ASN A 570 -35.84 28.60 -24.88
C ASN A 570 -36.21 28.22 -23.44
N SER A 571 -37.39 27.62 -23.24
CA SER A 571 -37.84 27.17 -21.93
C SER A 571 -36.98 26.02 -21.40
N LEU A 572 -36.57 25.09 -22.27
CA LEU A 572 -35.70 23.96 -21.90
C LEU A 572 -34.27 24.41 -21.58
N ILE A 573 -33.72 25.37 -22.33
CA ILE A 573 -32.42 25.97 -22.01
C ILE A 573 -32.49 26.69 -20.66
N LYS A 574 -33.57 27.45 -20.40
CA LYS A 574 -33.76 28.08 -19.09
C LYS A 574 -33.73 27.03 -17.97
N LYS A 575 -34.48 25.93 -18.09
CA LYS A 575 -34.46 24.81 -17.12
C LYS A 575 -33.06 24.19 -16.96
N ALA A 576 -32.32 24.01 -18.05
CA ALA A 576 -30.95 23.49 -18.01
C ALA A 576 -29.97 24.41 -17.26
N LEU A 577 -30.14 25.73 -17.39
CA LEU A 577 -29.28 26.72 -16.74
C LEU A 577 -29.68 26.97 -15.28
N GLU A 578 -30.93 26.72 -14.90
CA GLU A 578 -31.44 26.92 -13.53
C GLU A 578 -31.23 25.69 -12.63
N THR A 579 -31.12 24.48 -13.19
CA THR A 579 -30.93 23.27 -12.37
C THR A 579 -29.49 23.13 -11.87
N GLU A 580 -29.35 22.73 -10.60
CA GLU A 580 -28.05 22.47 -9.95
C GLU A 580 -27.54 21.04 -10.21
N ARG A 581 -28.46 20.08 -10.40
CA ARG A 581 -28.11 18.67 -10.58
C ARG A 581 -27.62 18.42 -12.01
N PHE A 582 -26.44 17.81 -12.11
CA PHE A 582 -25.83 17.49 -13.40
C PHE A 582 -26.73 16.59 -14.28
N ILE A 583 -27.39 15.58 -13.70
CA ILE A 583 -28.25 14.65 -14.45
C ILE A 583 -29.48 15.35 -15.05
N ASP A 584 -30.13 16.24 -14.29
CA ASP A 584 -31.26 17.04 -14.75
C ASP A 584 -30.84 17.98 -15.88
N ARG A 585 -29.66 18.60 -15.74
CA ARG A 585 -29.11 19.48 -16.79
C ARG A 585 -28.91 18.73 -18.10
N ILE A 586 -28.31 17.54 -18.04
CA ILE A 586 -28.12 16.69 -19.22
C ILE A 586 -29.47 16.25 -19.81
N PHE A 587 -30.47 15.94 -18.98
CA PHE A 587 -31.82 15.63 -19.45
C PHE A 587 -32.43 16.78 -20.27
N TRP A 588 -32.39 18.01 -19.74
CA TRP A 588 -32.92 19.18 -20.43
C TRP A 588 -32.16 19.50 -21.73
N LEU A 589 -30.82 19.43 -21.72
CA LEU A 589 -30.00 19.65 -22.92
C LEU A 589 -30.16 18.55 -23.98
N SER A 590 -30.38 17.31 -23.55
CA SER A 590 -30.70 16.21 -24.47
C SER A 590 -32.04 16.45 -25.15
N SER A 591 -33.05 16.90 -24.38
CA SER A 591 -34.36 17.28 -24.92
C SER A 591 -34.28 18.44 -25.92
N VAL A 592 -33.43 19.44 -25.67
CA VAL A 592 -33.12 20.51 -26.64
C VAL A 592 -32.51 19.92 -27.92
N SER A 593 -31.55 19.01 -27.77
CA SER A 593 -30.88 18.37 -28.91
C SER A 593 -31.83 17.54 -29.77
N ASP A 594 -32.77 16.82 -29.14
CA ASP A 594 -33.78 16.02 -29.84
C ASP A 594 -34.71 16.91 -30.67
N ILE A 595 -35.16 18.04 -30.12
CA ILE A 595 -35.98 19.01 -30.85
C ILE A 595 -35.21 19.61 -32.03
N LEU A 596 -33.98 20.08 -31.80
CA LEU A 596 -33.15 20.67 -32.86
C LEU A 596 -32.85 19.66 -33.99
N SER A 597 -32.61 18.40 -33.64
CA SER A 597 -32.35 17.32 -34.61
C SER A 597 -33.55 16.98 -35.48
N GLY A 598 -34.78 17.24 -35.00
CA GLY A 598 -36.02 17.05 -35.76
C GLY A 598 -36.36 18.17 -36.75
N LEU A 599 -35.65 19.31 -36.71
CA LEU A 599 -35.94 20.47 -37.56
C LEU A 599 -35.16 20.44 -38.89
N PRO A 600 -35.68 21.11 -39.95
CA PRO A 600 -34.94 21.39 -41.17
C PRO A 600 -33.63 22.12 -40.90
N LEU A 601 -32.61 21.90 -41.74
CA LEU A 601 -31.25 22.39 -41.51
C LEU A 601 -31.16 23.92 -41.32
N SER A 602 -31.94 24.68 -42.08
CA SER A 602 -32.00 26.15 -42.03
C SER A 602 -32.53 26.65 -40.68
N GLU A 603 -33.65 26.09 -40.20
CA GLU A 603 -34.26 26.43 -38.91
C GLU A 603 -33.41 25.94 -37.74
N ARG A 604 -32.84 24.74 -37.85
CA ARG A 604 -31.94 24.15 -36.86
C ARG A 604 -30.75 25.05 -36.56
N LYS A 605 -30.09 25.56 -37.60
CA LYS A 605 -28.91 26.44 -37.45
C LYS A 605 -29.28 27.71 -36.70
N SER A 606 -30.36 28.38 -37.11
CA SER A 606 -30.83 29.61 -36.48
C SER A 606 -31.19 29.42 -35.00
N LEU A 607 -31.92 28.34 -34.68
CA LEU A 607 -32.30 28.00 -33.30
C LEU A 607 -31.11 27.58 -32.43
N TYR A 608 -30.15 26.86 -32.99
CA TYR A 608 -28.91 26.51 -32.30
C TYR A 608 -28.07 27.76 -31.98
N GLU A 609 -27.94 28.70 -32.91
CA GLU A 609 -27.23 29.97 -32.67
C GLU A 609 -27.94 30.83 -31.61
N ASN A 610 -29.28 30.84 -31.59
CA ASN A 610 -30.06 31.49 -30.53
C ASN A 610 -29.81 30.83 -29.16
N ALA A 611 -29.83 29.50 -29.11
CA ALA A 611 -29.54 28.72 -27.91
C ALA A 611 -28.15 29.05 -27.33
N CYS A 612 -27.12 29.06 -28.18
CA CYS A 612 -25.76 29.39 -27.78
C CYS A 612 -25.64 30.80 -27.20
N ARG A 613 -26.27 31.79 -27.83
CA ARG A 613 -26.30 33.17 -27.31
C ARG A 613 -26.90 33.24 -25.90
N ARG A 614 -28.01 32.55 -25.66
CA ARG A 614 -28.65 32.49 -24.32
C ARG A 614 -27.76 31.82 -23.29
N ILE A 615 -27.13 30.71 -23.64
CA ILE A 615 -26.18 30.02 -22.77
C ILE A 615 -25.01 30.95 -22.40
N HIS A 616 -24.41 31.64 -23.38
CA HIS A 616 -23.30 32.55 -23.13
C HIS A 616 -23.69 33.80 -22.34
N SER A 617 -24.96 34.24 -22.42
CA SER A 617 -25.50 35.35 -21.61
C SER A 617 -25.85 34.97 -20.16
N ALA A 618 -25.75 33.69 -19.78
CA ALA A 618 -26.05 33.23 -18.43
C ALA A 618 -24.84 33.41 -17.48
N PHE A 619 -24.58 34.65 -17.08
CA PHE A 619 -23.39 35.01 -16.29
C PHE A 619 -23.30 34.33 -14.91
N LYS A 620 -24.42 33.81 -14.38
CA LYS A 620 -24.44 33.01 -13.14
C LYS A 620 -23.69 31.67 -13.24
N ILE A 621 -23.47 31.15 -14.45
CA ILE A 621 -22.74 29.89 -14.69
C ILE A 621 -21.33 30.21 -15.16
N HIS A 622 -20.31 29.54 -14.63
CA HIS A 622 -18.92 29.82 -14.99
C HIS A 622 -18.65 29.64 -16.50
N TYR A 623 -17.80 30.49 -17.10
CA TYR A 623 -17.55 30.50 -18.55
C TYR A 623 -17.16 29.12 -19.12
N LYS A 624 -16.25 28.41 -18.44
CA LYS A 624 -15.83 27.06 -18.82
C LYS A 624 -17.00 26.06 -18.89
N GLU A 625 -18.00 26.22 -18.03
CA GLU A 625 -19.19 25.37 -18.03
C GLU A 625 -20.17 25.74 -19.14
N ARG A 626 -20.32 27.04 -19.43
CA ARG A 626 -21.08 27.52 -20.62
C ARG A 626 -20.52 26.92 -21.92
N CYS A 627 -19.19 26.92 -22.09
CA CYS A 627 -18.53 26.31 -23.25
C CYS A 627 -18.76 24.78 -23.33
N LYS A 628 -18.77 24.07 -22.19
CA LYS A 628 -19.08 22.63 -22.14
C LYS A 628 -20.53 22.34 -22.56
N ILE A 629 -21.48 23.17 -22.12
CA ILE A 629 -22.90 23.04 -22.50
C ILE A 629 -23.06 23.22 -24.02
N VAL A 630 -22.44 24.25 -24.60
CA VAL A 630 -22.47 24.50 -26.05
C VAL A 630 -21.83 23.34 -26.83
N SER A 631 -20.69 22.84 -26.36
CA SER A 631 -20.01 21.68 -26.98
C SER A 631 -20.86 20.41 -26.92
N PHE A 632 -21.53 20.17 -25.78
CA PHE A 632 -22.47 19.06 -25.65
C PHE A 632 -23.61 19.15 -26.67
N LEU A 633 -24.28 20.31 -26.78
CA LEU A 633 -25.34 20.50 -27.76
C LEU A 633 -24.84 20.30 -29.20
N ALA A 634 -23.68 20.86 -29.56
CA ALA A 634 -23.09 20.68 -30.88
C ALA A 634 -22.93 19.20 -31.23
N SER A 635 -22.37 18.41 -30.30
CA SER A 635 -22.10 16.97 -30.47
C SER A 635 -23.35 16.11 -30.66
N LYS A 636 -24.52 16.60 -30.21
CA LYS A 636 -25.79 15.88 -30.29
C LYS A 636 -26.65 16.31 -31.47
N VAL A 637 -26.57 17.59 -31.85
CA VAL A 637 -27.30 18.18 -33.00
C VAL A 637 -26.67 17.80 -34.34
N VAL A 638 -25.34 17.62 -34.37
CA VAL A 638 -24.59 17.17 -35.54
C VAL A 638 -23.82 15.90 -35.19
N LYS A 639 -24.36 14.74 -35.58
CA LYS A 639 -23.67 13.46 -35.42
C LYS A 639 -22.65 13.30 -36.55
N LEU A 640 -21.37 13.33 -36.21
CA LEU A 640 -20.30 12.84 -37.09
C LEU A 640 -20.44 11.32 -37.18
N ARG A 641 -20.53 10.78 -38.39
CA ARG A 641 -20.60 9.32 -38.62
C ARG A 641 -19.30 8.64 -38.23
#